data_AF-A0AA36B5I2-F1
#
_entry.id   AF-A0AA36B5I2-F1
#
_cell.length_a   1.000
_cell.length_b   1.000
_cell.length_c   1.000
_cell.angle_alpha   90.00
_cell.angle_beta   90.00
_cell.angle_gamma   90.00
#
_symmetry.space_group_name_H-M   'P 1'
#
loop_
_entity.id
_entity.type
_entity.pdbx_description
1 polymer ?
#
loop_
_entity_poly.entity_id
_entity_poly.type
_entity_poly.pdbx_seq_one_letter_code
_entity_poly.pdbx_strand_id
1 'polypeptide(L)'
;MHKMKTSQKDKVRQFTSCTQTSEKVAIICLGLHDWKLDVAVDNYFHDPDRYNTDQSRPPVVDKRKLDGLWVRYKDPYESDKMMADGVYRFLEDLGLNPESRTVLIIAWKFKAETQCEFTRDEFFQGMTDLGCDTADKLRDKCPSLEQIIRDNTKFKEFYQFTFNYAKNPGQKGLDLDMALAYWNIVLADKFKFLDLWCKFLQEHHKRSIPKDTWNLLLDFCNMINDDMSNYDEEGAWPVLIDDFVEYARPIIQGCRSTTNKQPDYSCSYVILKTDGEYEGHGFTFTIGRGNEIVCSAVKSLSKLVVGTKIKDIYKDFGKFWRHLTSDDQMRWIGPEKGVIHLATAAIVNALWDLWAKIEGKPLWKLLVDMDPQQLVSVIDFRYIKDALTPEEAVEVHLLKEGYPAYTSSCGWLGYPNDKIRQMVDANQKWEVQEAIDWMKELAEYKPLWIEEPTSPDDIAGHALIGQNLRPLKIGIATGEQCQNRIMFKQFLQGKAMDFCQIDSCRLGGVNENLAVILMAAKFKVSETTLKLTSKPCVCCAVKSLSKLVVGTKIKDIYKDFGMFWRQLTSDDQMRWIGPEKGVIHLATAAIVNALWDLWAKIEGKPLWKLLVDMDPQQLVSVIDFRYIKDVLTPEEAVGLLQRMKKGKQERESQLLKQGYPAYTTSCGWLGYPDDKIRQMVDANQKWEVQEAIDWMKELAEYKPLWIEEPTSPDDIAGHALIGQNLRPLKIGIATGEQCQNRIMFKQFLQGKAMDFCQIDSCRLGGVNENLAVILMAAKFKIPVCPHAGGVGLCELVQHLSMFDFVCVSGKLRVIEYVNHLHEHFLDPVQIRNGCYQVPLKPGYSSQMMASSLEEFEYPNGSEWQKLSAEGTITS
;
A
#
# COMPACT_ATOMS: atom_id res chain seq x y z
N MET A 1 -11.04 -44.41 -58.87
CA MET A 1 -11.01 -43.42 -59.98
C MET A 1 -11.79 -43.84 -61.24
N HIS A 2 -12.82 -44.70 -61.19
CA HIS A 2 -13.50 -45.22 -62.41
C HIS A 2 -14.87 -44.59 -62.76
N LYS A 3 -15.20 -43.38 -62.25
CA LYS A 3 -16.54 -42.75 -62.44
C LYS A 3 -16.56 -41.25 -62.80
N MET A 4 -15.48 -40.69 -63.34
CA MET A 4 -15.43 -39.25 -63.72
C MET A 4 -15.58 -39.02 -65.23
N LYS A 5 -16.39 -38.02 -65.60
CA LYS A 5 -16.56 -37.56 -66.99
C LYS A 5 -15.29 -36.88 -67.50
N THR A 6 -15.05 -36.87 -68.82
CA THR A 6 -13.83 -36.29 -69.42
C THR A 6 -13.61 -34.83 -69.00
N SER A 7 -14.66 -34.00 -69.09
CA SER A 7 -14.62 -32.59 -68.68
C SER A 7 -14.31 -32.35 -67.20
N GLN A 8 -14.49 -33.36 -66.33
CA GLN A 8 -14.09 -33.28 -64.93
C GLN A 8 -12.59 -33.58 -64.76
N LYS A 9 -12.04 -34.52 -65.54
CA LYS A 9 -10.61 -34.84 -65.52
C LYS A 9 -9.75 -33.68 -66.00
N ASP A 10 -10.20 -32.95 -67.02
CA ASP A 10 -9.47 -31.77 -67.51
C ASP A 10 -9.44 -30.65 -66.47
N LYS A 11 -10.54 -30.45 -65.73
CA LYS A 11 -10.60 -29.51 -64.61
C LYS A 11 -9.71 -29.92 -63.44
N VAL A 12 -9.60 -31.22 -63.11
CA VAL A 12 -8.59 -31.70 -62.14
C VAL A 12 -7.19 -31.29 -62.59
N ARG A 13 -6.82 -31.58 -63.84
CA ARG A 13 -5.49 -31.23 -64.36
C ARG A 13 -5.20 -29.74 -64.30
N GLN A 14 -6.16 -28.90 -64.70
CA GLN A 14 -6.03 -27.43 -64.61
C GLN A 14 -5.87 -26.95 -63.16
N PHE A 15 -6.72 -27.41 -62.25
CA PHE A 15 -6.63 -27.07 -60.82
C PHE A 15 -5.28 -27.49 -60.23
N THR A 16 -4.85 -28.73 -60.50
CA THR A 16 -3.60 -29.31 -60.00
C THR A 16 -2.40 -28.53 -60.55
N SER A 17 -2.45 -28.09 -61.82
CA SER A 17 -1.42 -27.25 -62.44
C SER A 17 -1.35 -25.84 -61.85
N CYS A 18 -2.47 -25.24 -61.45
CA CYS A 18 -2.50 -23.90 -60.86
C CYS A 18 -2.10 -23.87 -59.38
N THR A 19 -2.43 -24.93 -58.63
CA THR A 19 -2.26 -25.00 -57.16
C THR A 19 -1.09 -25.85 -56.70
N GLN A 20 -0.45 -26.62 -57.59
CA GLN A 20 0.60 -27.61 -57.29
C GLN A 20 0.19 -28.68 -56.26
N THR A 21 -1.12 -28.92 -56.10
CA THR A 21 -1.67 -29.90 -55.16
C THR A 21 -1.61 -31.34 -55.70
N SER A 22 -2.12 -32.31 -54.93
CA SER A 22 -2.36 -33.67 -55.46
C SER A 22 -3.73 -33.78 -56.14
N GLU A 23 -3.88 -34.72 -57.09
CA GLU A 23 -5.20 -34.99 -57.70
C GLU A 23 -6.29 -35.32 -56.66
N LYS A 24 -5.94 -35.90 -55.50
CA LYS A 24 -6.87 -36.16 -54.39
C LYS A 24 -7.47 -34.85 -53.85
N VAL A 25 -6.63 -33.85 -53.58
CA VAL A 25 -7.03 -32.52 -53.08
C VAL A 25 -7.82 -31.77 -54.15
N ALA A 26 -7.34 -31.79 -55.40
CA ALA A 26 -8.03 -31.17 -56.54
C ALA A 26 -9.46 -31.72 -56.76
N ILE A 27 -9.64 -33.05 -56.67
CA ILE A 27 -10.97 -33.69 -56.79
C ILE A 27 -11.89 -33.30 -55.62
N ILE A 28 -11.37 -33.18 -54.40
CA ILE A 28 -12.15 -32.77 -53.23
C ILE A 28 -12.61 -31.31 -53.38
N CYS A 29 -11.69 -30.38 -53.67
CA CYS A 29 -11.99 -28.97 -53.80
C CYS A 29 -12.95 -28.69 -54.98
N LEU A 30 -12.67 -29.24 -56.17
CA LEU A 30 -13.57 -29.12 -57.33
C LEU A 30 -14.94 -29.77 -57.06
N GLY A 31 -14.98 -30.90 -56.36
CA GLY A 31 -16.21 -31.61 -56.01
C GLY A 31 -17.11 -30.82 -55.07
N LEU A 32 -16.52 -30.06 -54.14
CA LEU A 32 -17.24 -29.20 -53.19
C LEU A 32 -17.79 -27.90 -53.82
N HIS A 33 -17.32 -27.50 -55.01
CA HIS A 33 -17.66 -26.22 -55.65
C HIS A 33 -18.23 -26.42 -57.07
N ASP A 34 -19.11 -27.41 -57.23
CA ASP A 34 -19.83 -27.74 -58.48
C ASP A 34 -18.95 -27.90 -59.73
N TRP A 35 -17.69 -28.30 -59.56
CA TRP A 35 -16.69 -28.35 -60.62
C TRP A 35 -16.48 -27.01 -61.33
N LYS A 36 -16.66 -25.87 -60.66
CA LYS A 36 -16.27 -24.54 -61.15
C LYS A 36 -14.81 -24.31 -60.80
N LEU A 37 -13.94 -24.33 -61.80
CA LEU A 37 -12.48 -24.30 -61.62
C LEU A 37 -12.04 -23.04 -60.88
N ASP A 38 -12.45 -21.90 -61.41
CA ASP A 38 -12.08 -20.56 -60.96
C ASP A 38 -12.44 -20.36 -59.48
N VAL A 39 -13.69 -20.69 -59.12
CA VAL A 39 -14.20 -20.63 -57.73
C VAL A 39 -13.43 -21.59 -56.81
N ALA A 40 -13.11 -22.81 -57.27
CA ALA A 40 -12.35 -23.77 -56.47
C ALA A 40 -10.92 -23.30 -56.22
N VAL A 41 -10.24 -22.73 -57.22
CA VAL A 41 -8.86 -22.23 -57.08
C VAL A 41 -8.80 -21.06 -56.09
N ASP A 42 -9.72 -20.11 -56.18
CA ASP A 42 -9.80 -18.96 -55.26
C ASP A 42 -10.02 -19.42 -53.80
N ASN A 43 -10.97 -20.33 -53.57
CA ASN A 43 -11.26 -20.87 -52.24
C ASN A 43 -10.13 -21.75 -51.69
N TYR A 44 -9.33 -22.40 -52.54
CA TYR A 44 -8.16 -23.15 -52.11
C TYR A 44 -7.03 -22.24 -51.62
N PHE A 45 -6.77 -21.13 -52.32
CA PHE A 45 -5.76 -20.15 -51.85
C PHE A 45 -6.21 -19.38 -50.61
N HIS A 46 -7.51 -19.25 -50.38
CA HIS A 46 -8.06 -18.59 -49.19
C HIS A 46 -7.97 -19.46 -47.91
N ASP A 47 -8.10 -20.78 -48.03
CA ASP A 47 -8.04 -21.73 -46.91
C ASP A 47 -7.47 -23.09 -47.39
N PRO A 48 -6.12 -23.22 -47.50
CA PRO A 48 -5.50 -24.43 -48.03
C PRO A 48 -5.67 -25.65 -47.12
N ASP A 49 -5.60 -25.44 -45.80
CA ASP A 49 -5.54 -26.51 -44.79
C ASP A 49 -6.86 -27.28 -44.68
N ARG A 50 -8.00 -26.63 -44.94
CA ARG A 50 -9.32 -27.25 -45.06
C ARG A 50 -9.39 -28.41 -46.05
N TYR A 51 -8.53 -28.41 -47.08
CA TYR A 51 -8.51 -29.45 -48.12
C TYR A 51 -7.34 -30.44 -47.96
N ASN A 52 -6.43 -30.19 -47.01
CA ASN A 52 -5.13 -30.86 -46.94
C ASN A 52 -5.01 -31.93 -45.81
N THR A 53 -6.11 -32.27 -45.15
CA THR A 53 -6.12 -33.21 -44.02
C THR A 53 -6.98 -34.46 -44.25
N ASP A 54 -6.59 -35.56 -43.62
CA ASP A 54 -7.31 -36.85 -43.65
C ASP A 54 -8.59 -36.84 -42.75
N GLN A 55 -9.07 -35.65 -42.40
CA GLN A 55 -10.31 -35.39 -41.65
C GLN A 55 -11.55 -35.26 -42.57
N SER A 56 -11.41 -35.57 -43.86
CA SER A 56 -12.47 -35.45 -44.88
C SER A 56 -13.42 -36.65 -44.95
N ARG A 57 -13.90 -37.11 -43.79
CA ARG A 57 -15.27 -37.67 -43.70
C ARG A 57 -16.14 -36.60 -43.02
N PRO A 58 -17.31 -36.22 -43.58
CA PRO A 58 -18.25 -35.41 -42.83
C PRO A 58 -18.57 -36.15 -41.51
N PRO A 59 -18.71 -35.45 -40.38
CA PRO A 59 -18.99 -36.11 -39.11
C PRO A 59 -20.27 -36.94 -39.26
N VAL A 60 -20.15 -38.26 -39.09
CA VAL A 60 -21.27 -39.18 -39.24
C VAL A 60 -22.11 -39.10 -37.97
N VAL A 61 -22.95 -38.07 -37.92
CA VAL A 61 -23.95 -37.83 -36.88
C VAL A 61 -25.06 -38.87 -37.05
N ASP A 62 -25.27 -39.69 -36.02
CA ASP A 62 -26.36 -40.65 -36.00
C ASP A 62 -27.70 -39.92 -35.87
N LYS A 63 -28.40 -39.76 -36.99
CA LYS A 63 -29.71 -39.08 -37.05
C LYS A 63 -30.72 -39.65 -36.06
N ARG A 64 -30.68 -40.96 -35.75
CA ARG A 64 -31.62 -41.56 -34.78
C ARG A 64 -31.34 -41.11 -33.35
N LYS A 65 -30.08 -40.91 -32.99
CA LYS A 65 -29.70 -40.36 -31.68
C LYS A 65 -30.07 -38.88 -31.60
N LEU A 66 -29.87 -38.12 -32.68
CA LEU A 66 -30.24 -36.72 -32.76
C LEU A 66 -31.77 -36.52 -32.69
N ASP A 67 -32.56 -37.36 -33.35
CA ASP A 67 -34.02 -37.41 -33.20
C ASP A 67 -34.44 -37.76 -31.76
N GLY A 68 -33.78 -38.73 -31.12
CA GLY A 68 -34.03 -39.08 -29.71
C GLY A 68 -33.69 -37.95 -28.75
N LEU A 69 -32.61 -37.20 -29.04
CA LEU A 69 -32.18 -36.03 -28.28
C LEU A 69 -33.18 -34.87 -28.43
N TRP A 70 -33.67 -34.62 -29.65
CA TRP A 70 -34.72 -33.63 -29.92
C TRP A 70 -36.01 -33.93 -29.15
N VAL A 71 -36.44 -35.21 -29.13
CA VAL A 71 -37.65 -35.63 -28.41
C VAL A 71 -37.54 -35.38 -26.89
N ARG A 72 -36.34 -35.33 -26.31
CA ARG A 72 -36.13 -35.02 -24.88
C ARG A 72 -36.39 -33.55 -24.53
N TYR A 73 -36.06 -32.63 -25.43
CA TYR A 73 -36.05 -31.19 -25.15
C TYR A 73 -37.14 -30.38 -25.85
N LYS A 74 -37.69 -30.87 -26.98
CA LYS A 74 -38.75 -30.18 -27.71
C LYS A 74 -39.93 -29.81 -26.80
N ASP A 75 -40.66 -28.78 -27.20
CA ASP A 75 -41.84 -28.34 -26.48
C ASP A 75 -43.00 -29.35 -26.59
N PRO A 76 -43.81 -29.55 -25.53
CA PRO A 76 -44.99 -30.43 -25.59
C PRO A 76 -46.09 -29.93 -26.53
N TYR A 77 -46.16 -28.61 -26.76
CA TYR A 77 -47.21 -27.93 -27.52
C TYR A 77 -46.70 -27.46 -28.90
N GLU A 78 -45.45 -26.99 -29.01
CA GLU A 78 -44.79 -26.61 -30.28
C GLU A 78 -43.76 -27.67 -30.73
N SER A 79 -44.23 -28.67 -31.50
CA SER A 79 -43.43 -29.87 -31.79
C SER A 79 -42.17 -29.68 -32.66
N ASP A 80 -42.04 -28.53 -33.30
CA ASP A 80 -40.96 -28.06 -34.15
C ASP A 80 -40.03 -27.04 -33.45
N LYS A 81 -40.31 -26.69 -32.20
CA LYS A 81 -39.47 -25.85 -31.35
C LYS A 81 -38.99 -26.53 -30.07
N MET A 82 -37.90 -26.00 -29.53
CA MET A 82 -37.42 -26.18 -28.17
C MET A 82 -37.55 -24.82 -27.48
N MET A 83 -38.58 -24.64 -26.66
CA MET A 83 -38.83 -23.40 -25.90
C MET A 83 -37.96 -23.34 -24.62
N ALA A 84 -38.09 -22.29 -23.81
CA ALA A 84 -37.22 -22.00 -22.66
C ALA A 84 -37.01 -23.19 -21.71
N ASP A 85 -38.06 -23.93 -21.34
CA ASP A 85 -37.96 -25.13 -20.48
C ASP A 85 -37.21 -26.29 -21.15
N GLY A 86 -37.25 -26.36 -22.48
CA GLY A 86 -36.45 -27.27 -23.30
C GLY A 86 -34.97 -26.87 -23.31
N VAL A 87 -34.70 -25.59 -23.56
CA VAL A 87 -33.34 -25.02 -23.55
C VAL A 87 -32.70 -25.17 -22.18
N TYR A 88 -33.41 -24.89 -21.09
CA TYR A 88 -32.88 -25.04 -19.73
C TYR A 88 -32.44 -26.48 -19.43
N ARG A 89 -33.29 -27.47 -19.72
CA ARG A 89 -32.95 -28.90 -19.56
C ARG A 89 -31.80 -29.33 -20.46
N PHE A 90 -31.69 -28.77 -21.67
CA PHE A 90 -30.56 -29.03 -22.56
C PHE A 90 -29.25 -28.46 -21.99
N LEU A 91 -29.26 -27.25 -21.43
CA LEU A 91 -28.09 -26.65 -20.77
C LEU A 91 -27.69 -27.37 -19.48
N GLU A 92 -28.66 -27.88 -18.72
CA GLU A 92 -28.44 -28.72 -17.54
C GLU A 92 -27.66 -30.00 -17.89
N ASP A 93 -28.06 -30.73 -18.95
CA ASP A 93 -27.33 -31.91 -19.44
C ASP A 93 -25.91 -31.60 -19.97
N LEU A 94 -25.68 -30.36 -20.42
CA LEU A 94 -24.35 -29.86 -20.80
C LEU A 94 -23.53 -29.36 -19.60
N GLY A 95 -24.14 -29.19 -18.42
CA GLY A 95 -23.49 -28.62 -17.24
C GLY A 95 -23.14 -27.14 -17.38
N LEU A 96 -23.93 -26.38 -18.15
CA LEU A 96 -23.68 -24.96 -18.45
C LEU A 96 -24.63 -24.04 -17.68
N ASN A 97 -24.09 -22.95 -17.14
CA ASN A 97 -24.91 -21.84 -16.64
C ASN A 97 -25.54 -21.10 -17.85
N PRO A 98 -26.88 -20.86 -17.88
CA PRO A 98 -27.55 -20.07 -18.92
C PRO A 98 -26.92 -18.70 -19.22
N GLU A 99 -26.33 -18.05 -18.23
CA GLU A 99 -25.68 -16.73 -18.36
C GLU A 99 -24.22 -16.81 -18.86
N SER A 100 -23.69 -18.02 -19.12
CA SER A 100 -22.31 -18.20 -19.55
C SER A 100 -22.09 -17.83 -21.01
N ARG A 101 -20.91 -17.26 -21.30
CA ARG A 101 -20.48 -16.92 -22.67
C ARG A 101 -20.52 -18.12 -23.62
N THR A 102 -20.20 -19.33 -23.14
CA THR A 102 -20.30 -20.57 -23.91
C THR A 102 -21.72 -20.82 -24.46
N VAL A 103 -22.78 -20.49 -23.73
CA VAL A 103 -24.17 -20.63 -24.22
C VAL A 103 -24.44 -19.74 -25.43
N LEU A 104 -23.98 -18.48 -25.39
CA LEU A 104 -24.08 -17.57 -26.53
C LEU A 104 -23.25 -18.06 -27.73
N ILE A 105 -22.09 -18.69 -27.51
CA ILE A 105 -21.28 -19.28 -28.59
C ILE A 105 -22.02 -20.48 -29.22
N ILE A 106 -22.70 -21.32 -28.42
CA ILE A 106 -23.53 -22.42 -28.95
C ILE A 106 -24.67 -21.84 -29.81
N ALA A 107 -25.40 -20.84 -29.32
CA ALA A 107 -26.45 -20.16 -30.08
C ALA A 107 -25.94 -19.58 -31.40
N TRP A 108 -24.76 -18.95 -31.40
CA TRP A 108 -24.09 -18.45 -32.60
C TRP A 108 -23.72 -19.57 -33.59
N LYS A 109 -23.22 -20.72 -33.11
CA LYS A 109 -22.93 -21.88 -33.98
C LYS A 109 -24.17 -22.56 -34.52
N PHE A 110 -25.28 -22.53 -33.77
CA PHE A 110 -26.58 -23.04 -34.21
C PHE A 110 -27.30 -22.03 -35.12
N LYS A 111 -26.79 -20.79 -35.22
CA LYS A 111 -27.36 -19.66 -35.97
C LYS A 111 -28.77 -19.29 -35.49
N ALA A 112 -29.00 -19.44 -34.19
CA ALA A 112 -30.31 -19.23 -33.57
C ALA A 112 -30.80 -17.79 -33.80
N GLU A 113 -32.03 -17.63 -34.27
CA GLU A 113 -32.62 -16.32 -34.54
C GLU A 113 -33.10 -15.61 -33.26
N THR A 114 -33.67 -16.36 -32.30
CA THR A 114 -34.32 -15.82 -31.10
C THR A 114 -33.75 -16.46 -29.83
N GLN A 115 -33.50 -15.66 -28.79
CA GLN A 115 -33.04 -16.19 -27.49
C GLN A 115 -34.10 -17.02 -26.76
N CYS A 116 -33.62 -17.97 -25.95
CA CYS A 116 -34.43 -18.91 -25.18
C CYS A 116 -35.29 -19.89 -26.01
N GLU A 117 -35.11 -19.93 -27.33
CA GLU A 117 -35.65 -21.00 -28.18
C GLU A 117 -34.63 -21.52 -29.20
N PHE A 118 -34.84 -22.75 -29.66
CA PHE A 118 -34.24 -23.27 -30.89
C PHE A 118 -35.33 -23.94 -31.74
N THR A 119 -35.40 -23.60 -33.01
CA THR A 119 -36.15 -24.41 -33.99
C THR A 119 -35.46 -25.75 -34.21
N ARG A 120 -36.21 -26.73 -34.72
CA ARG A 120 -35.66 -28.04 -35.06
C ARG A 120 -34.50 -27.93 -36.06
N ASP A 121 -34.61 -27.06 -37.05
CA ASP A 121 -33.59 -26.96 -38.10
C ASP A 121 -32.30 -26.31 -37.58
N GLU A 122 -32.38 -25.27 -36.74
CA GLU A 122 -31.20 -24.69 -36.05
C GLU A 122 -30.50 -25.72 -35.16
N PHE A 123 -31.27 -26.47 -34.35
CA PHE A 123 -30.71 -27.50 -33.48
C PHE A 123 -30.06 -28.64 -34.27
N PHE A 124 -30.74 -29.16 -35.30
CA PHE A 124 -30.21 -30.27 -36.11
C PHE A 124 -29.00 -29.84 -36.93
N GLN A 125 -29.05 -28.66 -37.55
CA GLN A 125 -27.94 -28.15 -38.35
C GLN A 125 -26.74 -27.78 -37.46
N GLY A 126 -26.96 -27.09 -36.33
CA GLY A 126 -25.91 -26.73 -35.38
C GLY A 126 -25.21 -27.94 -34.77
N MET A 127 -25.97 -28.95 -34.35
CA MET A 127 -25.41 -30.23 -33.89
C MET A 127 -24.66 -30.96 -35.01
N THR A 128 -25.16 -30.93 -36.25
CA THR A 128 -24.50 -31.55 -37.41
C THR A 128 -23.19 -30.85 -37.78
N ASP A 129 -23.18 -29.51 -37.83
CA ASP A 129 -22.01 -28.67 -38.14
C ASP A 129 -20.93 -28.83 -37.06
N LEU A 130 -21.33 -28.99 -35.78
CA LEU A 130 -20.41 -29.35 -34.69
C LEU A 130 -20.07 -30.85 -34.63
N GLY A 131 -20.70 -31.71 -35.44
CA GLY A 131 -20.44 -33.15 -35.46
C GLY A 131 -20.88 -33.92 -34.22
N CYS A 132 -21.90 -33.42 -33.52
CA CYS A 132 -22.45 -33.99 -32.30
C CYS A 132 -23.78 -34.70 -32.58
N ASP A 133 -23.97 -35.91 -32.04
CA ASP A 133 -25.22 -36.68 -32.08
C ASP A 133 -25.79 -36.98 -30.67
N THR A 134 -25.14 -36.45 -29.62
CA THR A 134 -25.46 -36.62 -28.20
C THR A 134 -25.07 -35.35 -27.44
N ALA A 135 -25.70 -35.10 -26.28
CA ALA A 135 -25.33 -33.97 -25.42
C ALA A 135 -23.87 -34.08 -24.92
N ASP A 136 -23.41 -35.28 -24.56
CA ASP A 136 -22.04 -35.52 -24.10
C ASP A 136 -20.99 -35.03 -25.11
N LYS A 137 -21.16 -35.36 -26.40
CA LYS A 137 -20.24 -34.89 -27.46
C LYS A 137 -20.21 -33.37 -27.60
N LEU A 138 -21.33 -32.68 -27.33
CA LEU A 138 -21.36 -31.22 -27.36
C LEU A 138 -20.67 -30.63 -26.12
N ARG A 139 -20.95 -31.18 -24.93
CA ARG A 139 -20.29 -30.81 -23.67
C ARG A 139 -18.76 -30.94 -23.78
N ASP A 140 -18.28 -32.06 -24.31
CA ASP A 140 -16.85 -32.29 -24.52
C ASP A 140 -16.22 -31.31 -25.53
N LYS A 141 -17.03 -30.70 -26.41
CA LYS A 141 -16.60 -29.63 -27.33
C LYS A 141 -16.67 -28.23 -26.76
N CYS A 142 -17.48 -27.95 -25.73
CA CYS A 142 -17.63 -26.61 -25.14
C CYS A 142 -16.29 -25.89 -24.85
N PRO A 143 -15.27 -26.51 -24.24
CA PRO A 143 -13.98 -25.85 -24.01
C PRO A 143 -13.24 -25.43 -25.28
N SER A 144 -13.46 -26.13 -26.41
CA SER A 144 -12.88 -25.78 -27.71
C SER A 144 -13.64 -24.63 -28.40
N LEU A 145 -14.93 -24.43 -28.09
CA LEU A 145 -15.74 -23.37 -28.67
C LEU A 145 -15.28 -21.98 -28.17
N GLU A 146 -14.87 -21.85 -26.91
CA GLU A 146 -14.30 -20.60 -26.38
C GLU A 146 -12.96 -20.21 -27.02
N GLN A 147 -12.21 -21.18 -27.56
CA GLN A 147 -10.96 -20.87 -28.27
C GLN A 147 -11.21 -20.18 -29.62
N ILE A 148 -12.36 -20.44 -30.26
CA ILE A 148 -12.73 -19.85 -31.55
C ILE A 148 -12.84 -18.32 -31.46
N ILE A 149 -13.34 -17.80 -30.34
CA ILE A 149 -13.54 -16.35 -30.12
C ILE A 149 -12.28 -15.64 -29.59
N ARG A 150 -11.11 -16.31 -29.60
CA ARG A 150 -9.80 -15.66 -29.42
C ARG A 150 -9.32 -14.97 -30.68
N ASP A 151 -9.79 -15.39 -31.85
CA ASP A 151 -9.57 -14.67 -33.10
C ASP A 151 -10.45 -13.42 -33.15
N ASN A 152 -9.87 -12.27 -33.51
CA ASN A 152 -10.56 -10.98 -33.49
C ASN A 152 -11.67 -10.89 -34.54
N THR A 153 -11.50 -11.49 -35.71
CA THR A 153 -12.53 -11.51 -36.76
C THR A 153 -13.71 -12.38 -36.32
N LYS A 154 -13.45 -13.56 -35.74
CA LYS A 154 -14.48 -14.43 -35.17
C LYS A 154 -15.16 -13.85 -33.93
N PHE A 155 -14.44 -13.10 -33.11
CA PHE A 155 -15.04 -12.33 -32.02
C PHE A 155 -15.99 -11.24 -32.56
N LYS A 156 -15.59 -10.50 -33.62
CA LYS A 156 -16.46 -9.48 -34.24
C LYS A 156 -17.71 -10.08 -34.86
N GLU A 157 -17.61 -11.22 -35.56
CA GLU A 157 -18.77 -12.00 -36.05
C GLU A 157 -19.72 -12.40 -34.90
N PHE A 158 -19.17 -12.93 -33.81
CA PHE A 158 -19.92 -13.36 -32.63
C PHE A 158 -20.62 -12.19 -31.91
N TYR A 159 -19.92 -11.09 -31.68
CA TYR A 159 -20.45 -9.89 -31.03
C TYR A 159 -21.53 -9.18 -31.86
N GLN A 160 -21.45 -9.25 -33.19
CA GLN A 160 -22.49 -8.75 -34.08
C GLN A 160 -23.74 -9.66 -34.13
N PHE A 161 -23.55 -10.97 -33.95
CA PHE A 161 -24.64 -11.94 -33.81
C PHE A 161 -25.46 -11.67 -32.55
N THR A 162 -24.81 -11.49 -31.39
CA THR A 162 -25.49 -11.36 -30.10
C THR A 162 -26.48 -10.20 -30.05
N PHE A 163 -26.25 -9.10 -30.78
CA PHE A 163 -27.22 -8.00 -30.86
C PHE A 163 -28.59 -8.42 -31.41
N ASN A 164 -28.62 -9.27 -32.45
CA ASN A 164 -29.89 -9.66 -33.08
C ASN A 164 -30.59 -10.74 -32.24
N TYR A 165 -29.81 -11.68 -31.69
CA TYR A 165 -30.27 -12.77 -30.83
C TYR A 165 -30.89 -12.26 -29.51
N ALA A 166 -30.29 -11.23 -28.89
CA ALA A 166 -30.77 -10.59 -27.67
C ALA A 166 -32.02 -9.72 -27.86
N LYS A 167 -32.34 -9.34 -29.10
CA LYS A 167 -33.34 -8.31 -29.41
C LYS A 167 -34.66 -8.96 -29.82
N ASN A 168 -35.75 -8.59 -29.14
CA ASN A 168 -37.07 -9.13 -29.46
C ASN A 168 -37.46 -8.94 -30.94
N PRO A 169 -38.21 -9.88 -31.54
CA PRO A 169 -38.74 -9.75 -32.90
C PRO A 169 -39.46 -8.42 -33.12
N GLY A 170 -39.25 -7.80 -34.30
CA GLY A 170 -39.86 -6.52 -34.66
C GLY A 170 -39.23 -5.24 -34.07
N GLN A 171 -38.41 -5.33 -33.02
CA GLN A 171 -37.70 -4.16 -32.48
C GLN A 171 -36.53 -3.73 -33.38
N LYS A 172 -36.17 -2.43 -33.38
CA LYS A 172 -35.04 -1.84 -34.13
C LYS A 172 -33.76 -1.62 -33.31
N GLY A 173 -33.90 -1.46 -31.99
CA GLY A 173 -32.79 -1.33 -31.02
C GLY A 173 -32.93 -2.39 -29.94
N LEU A 174 -31.87 -2.61 -29.17
CA LEU A 174 -31.86 -3.50 -28.02
C LEU A 174 -32.32 -2.73 -26.76
N ASP A 175 -33.12 -3.35 -25.89
CA ASP A 175 -33.48 -2.73 -24.62
C ASP A 175 -32.24 -2.50 -23.73
N LEU A 176 -32.25 -1.47 -22.88
CA LEU A 176 -31.09 -1.11 -22.09
C LEU A 176 -30.68 -2.22 -21.12
N ASP A 177 -31.62 -2.80 -20.36
CA ASP A 177 -31.28 -3.81 -19.36
C ASP A 177 -30.72 -5.08 -20.03
N MET A 178 -31.25 -5.41 -21.21
CA MET A 178 -30.75 -6.50 -22.05
C MET A 178 -29.36 -6.20 -22.64
N ALA A 179 -29.11 -4.95 -23.08
CA ALA A 179 -27.80 -4.54 -23.59
C ALA A 179 -26.73 -4.61 -22.49
N LEU A 180 -27.05 -4.13 -21.28
CA LEU A 180 -26.18 -4.22 -20.10
C LEU A 180 -25.86 -5.68 -19.76
N ALA A 181 -26.86 -6.57 -19.72
CA ALA A 181 -26.66 -7.99 -19.46
C ALA A 181 -25.71 -8.65 -20.49
N TYR A 182 -25.95 -8.45 -21.79
CA TYR A 182 -25.13 -9.05 -22.84
C TYR A 182 -23.71 -8.46 -22.89
N TRP A 183 -23.52 -7.16 -22.64
CA TRP A 183 -22.17 -6.59 -22.54
C TRP A 183 -21.38 -7.15 -21.36
N ASN A 184 -22.01 -7.38 -20.20
CA ASN A 184 -21.38 -8.04 -19.06
C ASN A 184 -20.95 -9.49 -19.37
N ILE A 185 -21.68 -10.22 -20.22
CA ILE A 185 -21.28 -11.57 -20.64
C ILE A 185 -20.13 -11.52 -21.66
N VAL A 186 -20.20 -10.61 -22.65
CA VAL A 186 -19.33 -10.65 -23.83
C VAL A 186 -18.06 -9.81 -23.71
N LEU A 187 -18.07 -8.72 -22.93
CA LEU A 187 -16.96 -7.75 -22.85
C LEU A 187 -16.22 -7.68 -21.50
N ALA A 188 -16.63 -8.43 -20.46
CA ALA A 188 -16.05 -8.32 -19.10
C ALA A 188 -14.52 -8.49 -19.00
N ASP A 189 -13.90 -9.24 -19.92
CA ASP A 189 -12.46 -9.50 -20.02
C ASP A 189 -11.78 -8.72 -21.16
N LYS A 190 -12.51 -7.82 -21.84
CA LYS A 190 -12.03 -7.08 -23.02
C LYS A 190 -12.19 -5.56 -22.90
N PHE A 191 -13.26 -5.06 -22.29
CA PHE A 191 -13.51 -3.63 -22.19
C PHE A 191 -13.22 -3.10 -20.79
N LYS A 192 -12.07 -2.44 -20.62
CA LYS A 192 -11.60 -1.92 -19.32
C LYS A 192 -12.58 -0.94 -18.67
N PHE A 193 -13.35 -0.20 -19.46
CA PHE A 193 -14.29 0.81 -18.99
C PHE A 193 -15.74 0.29 -18.91
N LEU A 194 -15.97 -1.03 -18.96
CA LEU A 194 -17.31 -1.62 -18.99
C LEU A 194 -18.20 -1.20 -17.82
N ASP A 195 -17.69 -1.23 -16.58
CA ASP A 195 -18.46 -0.81 -15.40
C ASP A 195 -18.87 0.66 -15.48
N LEU A 196 -17.95 1.52 -15.96
CA LEU A 196 -18.18 2.96 -16.11
C LEU A 196 -19.17 3.26 -17.24
N TRP A 197 -19.10 2.50 -18.34
CA TRP A 197 -20.07 2.54 -19.45
C TRP A 197 -21.46 2.11 -19.00
N CYS A 198 -21.56 0.99 -18.27
CA CYS A 198 -22.82 0.50 -17.72
C CYS A 198 -23.45 1.53 -16.76
N LYS A 199 -22.64 2.08 -15.85
CA LYS A 199 -23.06 3.15 -14.93
C LYS A 199 -23.54 4.41 -15.68
N PHE A 200 -22.76 4.89 -16.65
CA PHE A 200 -23.12 6.04 -17.48
C PHE A 200 -24.48 5.85 -18.16
N LEU A 201 -24.72 4.69 -18.77
CA LEU A 201 -26.00 4.42 -19.45
C LEU A 201 -27.18 4.34 -18.46
N GLN A 202 -26.97 3.75 -17.27
CA GLN A 202 -27.96 3.68 -16.21
C GLN A 202 -28.28 5.04 -15.57
N GLU A 203 -27.30 5.94 -15.47
CA GLU A 203 -27.48 7.27 -14.87
C GLU A 203 -28.03 8.28 -15.89
N HIS A 204 -27.45 8.33 -17.10
CA HIS A 204 -27.60 9.42 -18.07
C HIS A 204 -28.39 9.05 -19.34
N HIS A 205 -28.30 7.81 -19.86
CA HIS A 205 -28.94 7.46 -21.14
C HIS A 205 -30.38 6.95 -21.00
N LYS A 206 -30.59 5.89 -20.21
CA LYS A 206 -31.91 5.29 -19.89
C LYS A 206 -32.81 5.01 -21.12
N ARG A 207 -32.21 4.61 -22.25
CA ARG A 207 -32.88 4.36 -23.54
C ARG A 207 -32.30 3.14 -24.26
N SER A 208 -33.04 2.62 -25.24
CA SER A 208 -32.65 1.47 -26.06
C SER A 208 -31.41 1.74 -26.92
N ILE A 209 -30.49 0.78 -27.00
CA ILE A 209 -29.23 0.88 -27.72
C ILE A 209 -29.41 0.56 -29.22
N PRO A 210 -29.01 1.46 -30.14
CA PRO A 210 -28.97 1.18 -31.58
C PRO A 210 -27.90 0.14 -31.97
N LYS A 211 -28.14 -0.60 -33.07
CA LYS A 211 -27.18 -1.57 -33.63
C LYS A 211 -25.83 -0.95 -33.99
N ASP A 212 -25.87 0.31 -34.44
CA ASP A 212 -24.69 1.06 -34.82
C ASP A 212 -23.79 1.35 -33.61
N THR A 213 -24.37 1.89 -32.54
CA THR A 213 -23.69 2.10 -31.25
C THR A 213 -23.17 0.81 -30.64
N TRP A 214 -23.95 -0.29 -30.72
CA TRP A 214 -23.48 -1.60 -30.29
C TRP A 214 -22.20 -2.00 -31.03
N ASN A 215 -22.20 -1.93 -32.36
CA ASN A 215 -21.05 -2.33 -33.18
C ASN A 215 -19.83 -1.44 -32.94
N LEU A 216 -20.01 -0.11 -32.94
CA LEU A 216 -18.91 0.85 -32.81
C LEU A 216 -18.30 0.86 -31.40
N LEU A 217 -19.03 0.45 -30.36
CA LEU A 217 -18.45 0.27 -29.03
C LEU A 217 -17.33 -0.80 -29.00
N LEU A 218 -17.42 -1.85 -29.83
CA LEU A 218 -16.33 -2.83 -29.93
C LEU A 218 -15.09 -2.23 -30.62
N ASP A 219 -15.29 -1.38 -31.62
CA ASP A 219 -14.16 -0.73 -32.30
C ASP A 219 -13.52 0.33 -31.37
N PHE A 220 -14.33 1.11 -30.63
CA PHE A 220 -13.88 1.99 -29.54
C PHE A 220 -13.08 1.21 -28.47
N CYS A 221 -13.62 0.09 -27.97
CA CYS A 221 -12.99 -0.78 -26.98
C CYS A 221 -11.59 -1.27 -27.40
N ASN A 222 -11.37 -1.50 -28.70
CA ASN A 222 -10.08 -1.96 -29.23
C ASN A 222 -9.10 -0.82 -29.54
N MET A 223 -9.57 0.44 -29.57
CA MET A 223 -8.79 1.61 -29.99
C MET A 223 -8.44 2.56 -28.83
N ILE A 224 -9.30 2.69 -27.83
CA ILE A 224 -9.16 3.73 -26.78
C ILE A 224 -8.02 3.44 -25.79
N ASN A 225 -7.24 4.46 -25.46
CA ASN A 225 -6.20 4.41 -24.44
C ASN A 225 -6.76 4.41 -23.01
N ASP A 226 -5.94 3.94 -22.08
CA ASP A 226 -6.21 3.90 -20.64
C ASP A 226 -6.57 5.24 -19.98
N ASP A 227 -6.14 6.35 -20.57
CA ASP A 227 -6.38 7.73 -20.14
C ASP A 227 -7.33 8.51 -21.08
N MET A 228 -7.88 7.81 -22.08
CA MET A 228 -8.68 8.35 -23.20
C MET A 228 -7.99 9.45 -24.02
N SER A 229 -6.66 9.56 -23.95
CA SER A 229 -5.87 10.61 -24.62
C SER A 229 -5.92 10.61 -26.15
N ASN A 230 -6.22 9.45 -26.75
CA ASN A 230 -6.30 9.27 -28.20
C ASN A 230 -7.74 9.28 -28.73
N TYR A 231 -8.71 9.75 -27.93
CA TYR A 231 -10.06 9.98 -28.45
C TYR A 231 -10.06 11.17 -29.40
N ASP A 232 -10.68 10.97 -30.57
CA ASP A 232 -10.87 12.00 -31.59
C ASP A 232 -12.35 12.42 -31.58
N GLU A 233 -12.59 13.65 -31.12
CA GLU A 233 -13.93 14.28 -31.06
C GLU A 233 -14.45 14.71 -32.45
N GLU A 234 -13.58 14.75 -33.48
CA GLU A 234 -13.98 14.91 -34.88
C GLU A 234 -14.18 13.53 -35.57
N GLY A 235 -13.96 12.44 -34.83
CA GLY A 235 -14.17 11.07 -35.30
C GLY A 235 -15.64 10.74 -35.59
N ALA A 236 -15.87 9.80 -36.49
CA ALA A 236 -17.22 9.35 -36.86
C ALA A 236 -17.82 8.36 -35.82
N TRP A 237 -17.83 8.75 -34.55
CA TRP A 237 -18.41 7.99 -33.46
C TRP A 237 -19.93 8.26 -33.31
N PRO A 238 -20.68 7.35 -32.68
CA PRO A 238 -22.05 7.66 -32.24
C PRO A 238 -21.98 8.65 -31.07
N VAL A 239 -22.88 9.64 -31.06
CA VAL A 239 -23.01 10.66 -29.98
C VAL A 239 -23.00 10.05 -28.57
N LEU A 240 -23.52 8.84 -28.38
CA LEU A 240 -23.53 8.17 -27.07
C LEU A 240 -22.12 7.75 -26.58
N ILE A 241 -21.17 7.55 -27.48
CA ILE A 241 -19.75 7.32 -27.16
C ILE A 241 -19.06 8.66 -26.88
N ASP A 242 -19.40 9.73 -27.59
CA ASP A 242 -18.93 11.10 -27.29
C ASP A 242 -19.37 11.54 -25.89
N ASP A 243 -20.68 11.46 -25.60
CA ASP A 243 -21.28 11.75 -24.29
C ASP A 243 -20.61 10.92 -23.17
N PHE A 244 -20.29 9.65 -23.45
CA PHE A 244 -19.59 8.78 -22.51
C PHE A 244 -18.16 9.22 -22.27
N VAL A 245 -17.41 9.62 -23.30
CA VAL A 245 -16.04 10.11 -23.13
C VAL A 245 -16.06 11.45 -22.38
N GLU A 246 -17.01 12.34 -22.63
CA GLU A 246 -17.19 13.57 -21.85
C GLU A 246 -17.46 13.28 -20.37
N TYR A 247 -18.32 12.29 -20.06
CA TYR A 247 -18.57 11.82 -18.69
C TYR A 247 -17.34 11.14 -18.05
N ALA A 248 -16.66 10.27 -18.79
CA ALA A 248 -15.61 9.39 -18.28
C ALA A 248 -14.26 10.11 -18.13
N ARG A 249 -13.90 11.01 -19.05
CA ARG A 249 -12.62 11.72 -19.07
C ARG A 249 -12.30 12.44 -17.74
N PRO A 250 -13.19 13.25 -17.12
CA PRO A 250 -12.90 13.87 -15.82
C PRO A 250 -12.83 12.85 -14.66
N ILE A 251 -13.58 11.75 -14.74
CA ILE A 251 -13.52 10.66 -13.74
C ILE A 251 -12.18 9.92 -13.81
N ILE A 252 -11.65 9.73 -15.02
CA ILE A 252 -10.38 9.05 -15.29
C ILE A 252 -9.17 9.97 -15.02
N GLN A 253 -9.27 11.26 -15.38
CA GLN A 253 -8.14 12.20 -15.35
C GLN A 253 -8.05 13.05 -14.07
N GLY A 254 -9.16 13.29 -13.35
CA GLY A 254 -9.20 14.31 -12.29
C GLY A 254 -9.89 13.92 -10.98
N CYS A 255 -10.94 13.09 -11.00
CA CYS A 255 -11.67 12.75 -9.78
C CYS A 255 -11.00 11.60 -9.02
N ARG A 256 -9.99 11.91 -8.21
CA ARG A 256 -9.47 11.00 -7.18
C ARG A 256 -10.55 10.76 -6.11
N SER A 257 -11.40 9.76 -6.31
CA SER A 257 -12.21 9.24 -5.21
C SER A 257 -11.26 8.81 -4.09
N THR A 258 -11.49 9.33 -2.88
CA THR A 258 -10.70 9.03 -1.68
C THR A 258 -11.04 7.65 -1.10
N THR A 259 -12.18 7.08 -1.51
CA THR A 259 -12.61 5.74 -1.15
C THR A 259 -11.69 4.66 -1.73
N ASN A 260 -11.28 3.74 -0.85
CA ASN A 260 -10.46 2.58 -1.20
C ASN A 260 -11.16 1.75 -2.30
N LYS A 261 -10.53 1.61 -3.47
CA LYS A 261 -11.18 1.09 -4.68
C LYS A 261 -11.52 -0.40 -4.62
N GLN A 262 -10.89 -1.15 -3.70
CA GLN A 262 -11.19 -2.56 -3.38
C GLN A 262 -10.87 -2.83 -1.89
N PRO A 263 -11.81 -2.56 -0.96
CA PRO A 263 -11.55 -2.72 0.48
C PRO A 263 -11.66 -4.19 0.91
N ASP A 264 -10.52 -4.79 1.25
CA ASP A 264 -10.45 -6.02 2.04
C ASP A 264 -10.42 -5.64 3.53
N TYR A 265 -11.56 -5.78 4.22
CA TYR A 265 -11.66 -5.48 5.64
C TYR A 265 -11.21 -6.69 6.48
N SER A 266 -10.14 -6.53 7.26
CA SER A 266 -9.48 -7.61 7.99
C SER A 266 -9.12 -7.17 9.42
N CYS A 267 -9.03 -8.09 10.39
CA CYS A 267 -8.55 -7.77 11.73
C CYS A 267 -7.65 -8.86 12.32
N SER A 268 -6.78 -8.47 13.24
CA SER A 268 -6.04 -9.38 14.12
C SER A 268 -6.80 -9.51 15.43
N TYR A 269 -7.28 -10.72 15.71
CA TYR A 269 -8.14 -11.04 16.85
C TYR A 269 -7.35 -11.80 17.93
N VAL A 270 -7.48 -11.36 19.18
CA VAL A 270 -6.77 -11.89 20.35
C VAL A 270 -7.78 -12.45 21.32
N ILE A 271 -7.57 -13.71 21.73
CA ILE A 271 -8.31 -14.36 22.81
C ILE A 271 -7.32 -14.71 23.92
N LEU A 272 -7.47 -14.06 25.07
CA LEU A 272 -6.73 -14.37 26.30
C LEU A 272 -7.55 -15.34 27.14
N LYS A 273 -7.05 -16.57 27.29
CA LYS A 273 -7.68 -17.60 28.11
C LYS A 273 -7.08 -17.60 29.52
N THR A 274 -7.90 -17.95 30.50
CA THR A 274 -7.49 -18.11 31.89
C THR A 274 -7.60 -19.58 32.31
N ASP A 275 -7.05 -19.95 33.46
CA ASP A 275 -7.26 -21.29 34.05
C ASP A 275 -8.72 -21.49 34.54
N GLY A 276 -9.52 -20.43 34.55
CA GLY A 276 -10.94 -20.44 34.91
C GLY A 276 -11.86 -20.24 33.71
N GLU A 277 -13.11 -19.90 33.99
CA GLU A 277 -14.19 -19.80 32.99
C GLU A 277 -14.22 -18.47 32.19
N TYR A 278 -13.35 -17.52 32.50
CA TYR A 278 -13.30 -16.22 31.82
C TYR A 278 -12.29 -16.18 30.68
N GLU A 279 -12.67 -15.53 29.58
CA GLU A 279 -11.82 -15.28 28.40
C GLU A 279 -11.95 -13.83 27.91
N GLY A 280 -10.81 -13.16 27.74
CA GLY A 280 -10.67 -11.80 27.24
C GLY A 280 -10.56 -11.75 25.73
N HIS A 281 -11.30 -10.85 25.08
CA HIS A 281 -11.41 -10.75 23.65
C HIS A 281 -11.10 -9.33 23.20
N GLY A 282 -10.08 -9.17 22.36
CA GLY A 282 -9.64 -7.89 21.83
C GLY A 282 -9.22 -8.03 20.38
N PHE A 283 -9.19 -6.93 19.65
CA PHE A 283 -8.72 -6.93 18.27
C PHE A 283 -8.10 -5.59 17.91
N THR A 284 -7.37 -5.58 16.81
CA THR A 284 -7.04 -4.38 16.04
C THR A 284 -7.39 -4.64 14.57
N PHE A 285 -8.05 -3.69 13.93
CA PHE A 285 -8.51 -3.79 12.54
C PHE A 285 -7.43 -3.34 11.58
N THR A 286 -7.62 -3.66 10.30
CA THR A 286 -6.68 -3.43 9.23
C THR A 286 -7.38 -3.43 7.86
N ILE A 287 -6.70 -3.03 6.78
CA ILE A 287 -7.20 -3.17 5.39
C ILE A 287 -6.47 -4.25 4.58
N GLY A 288 -6.79 -5.53 4.85
CA GLY A 288 -6.39 -6.68 4.01
C GLY A 288 -4.97 -7.20 4.18
N ARG A 289 -4.03 -6.78 3.33
CA ARG A 289 -2.62 -7.26 3.34
C ARG A 289 -1.88 -6.87 4.63
N GLY A 290 -1.07 -7.76 5.19
CA GLY A 290 -0.23 -7.52 6.39
C GLY A 290 -0.80 -8.04 7.72
N ASN A 291 -1.89 -8.83 7.72
CA ASN A 291 -2.58 -9.27 8.93
C ASN A 291 -1.81 -10.41 9.60
N GLU A 292 -1.20 -11.26 8.76
CA GLU A 292 -0.18 -12.25 9.12
C GLU A 292 0.94 -11.67 9.99
N ILE A 293 1.16 -10.36 9.90
CA ILE A 293 2.29 -9.67 10.50
C ILE A 293 1.91 -8.95 11.81
N VAL A 294 0.70 -8.39 11.98
CA VAL A 294 0.22 -8.00 13.32
C VAL A 294 0.02 -9.25 14.18
N CYS A 295 -0.57 -10.32 13.62
CA CYS A 295 -0.63 -11.61 14.28
C CYS A 295 0.75 -12.14 14.70
N SER A 296 1.80 -11.85 13.94
CA SER A 296 3.18 -12.20 14.33
C SER A 296 3.70 -11.35 15.49
N ALA A 297 3.45 -10.03 15.50
CA ALA A 297 3.82 -9.17 16.63
C ALA A 297 3.03 -9.49 17.91
N VAL A 298 1.75 -9.84 17.78
CA VAL A 298 0.92 -10.37 18.89
C VAL A 298 1.54 -11.65 19.44
N LYS A 299 2.01 -12.58 18.60
CA LYS A 299 2.71 -13.79 19.05
C LYS A 299 4.01 -13.47 19.78
N SER A 300 4.79 -12.50 19.31
CA SER A 300 6.00 -12.04 20.02
C SER A 300 5.67 -11.47 21.39
N LEU A 301 4.74 -10.50 21.47
CA LEU A 301 4.32 -9.89 22.74
C LEU A 301 3.61 -10.86 23.68
N SER A 302 2.94 -11.90 23.16
CA SER A 302 2.25 -12.89 24.01
C SER A 302 3.20 -13.63 24.95
N LYS A 303 4.50 -13.69 24.65
CA LYS A 303 5.54 -14.24 25.55
C LYS A 303 5.68 -13.44 26.86
N LEU A 304 5.27 -12.16 26.87
CA LEU A 304 5.23 -11.30 28.07
C LEU A 304 3.90 -11.38 28.84
N VAL A 305 2.89 -12.07 28.29
CA VAL A 305 1.52 -12.14 28.83
C VAL A 305 1.20 -13.55 29.35
N VAL A 306 1.58 -14.59 28.61
CA VAL A 306 1.29 -15.99 28.95
C VAL A 306 2.00 -16.39 30.24
N GLY A 307 1.28 -17.03 31.15
CA GLY A 307 1.78 -17.44 32.48
C GLY A 307 1.74 -16.34 33.55
N THR A 308 1.38 -15.10 33.20
CA THR A 308 1.16 -14.03 34.19
C THR A 308 -0.15 -14.22 34.95
N LYS A 309 -0.21 -13.73 36.21
CA LYS A 309 -1.43 -13.79 37.02
C LYS A 309 -2.25 -12.52 36.83
N ILE A 310 -3.51 -12.69 36.46
CA ILE A 310 -4.52 -11.62 36.27
C ILE A 310 -4.52 -10.62 37.44
N LYS A 311 -4.42 -11.13 38.68
CA LYS A 311 -4.41 -10.31 39.92
C LYS A 311 -3.21 -9.37 40.00
N ASP A 312 -2.07 -9.76 39.45
CA ASP A 312 -0.85 -8.95 39.45
C ASP A 312 -0.90 -7.90 38.33
N ILE A 313 -1.58 -8.19 37.20
CA ILE A 313 -1.85 -7.23 36.12
C ILE A 313 -2.75 -6.09 36.61
N TYR A 314 -3.96 -6.39 37.10
CA TYR A 314 -4.94 -5.36 37.46
C TYR A 314 -4.61 -4.62 38.77
N LYS A 315 -3.66 -5.12 39.56
CA LYS A 315 -3.12 -4.41 40.72
C LYS A 315 -2.32 -3.16 40.33
N ASP A 316 -1.65 -3.17 39.17
CA ASP A 316 -0.84 -2.06 38.66
C ASP A 316 -0.83 -2.12 37.12
N PHE A 317 -1.99 -1.84 36.51
CA PHE A 317 -2.18 -2.02 35.07
C PHE A 317 -1.37 -0.99 34.26
N GLY A 318 -1.12 0.21 34.81
CA GLY A 318 -0.22 1.20 34.20
C GLY A 318 1.22 0.68 34.09
N LYS A 319 1.74 0.02 35.13
CA LYS A 319 3.07 -0.61 35.07
C LYS A 319 3.11 -1.85 34.17
N PHE A 320 2.05 -2.65 34.14
CA PHE A 320 1.98 -3.78 33.20
C PHE A 320 1.95 -3.32 31.74
N TRP A 321 1.19 -2.25 31.44
CA TRP A 321 1.18 -1.60 30.13
C TRP A 321 2.59 -1.12 29.73
N ARG A 322 3.29 -0.44 30.66
CA ARG A 322 4.69 -0.02 30.48
C ARG A 322 5.63 -1.18 30.16
N HIS A 323 5.45 -2.33 30.81
CA HIS A 323 6.27 -3.52 30.55
C HIS A 323 6.07 -4.04 29.11
N LEU A 324 4.85 -4.01 28.56
CA LEU A 324 4.58 -4.39 27.18
C LEU A 324 5.16 -3.40 26.15
N THR A 325 5.13 -2.09 26.42
CA THR A 325 5.54 -1.07 25.45
C THR A 325 7.03 -0.70 25.51
N SER A 326 7.71 -1.03 26.60
CA SER A 326 9.12 -0.70 26.84
C SER A 326 10.04 -1.93 26.94
N ASP A 327 9.67 -3.05 26.30
CA ASP A 327 10.51 -4.25 26.19
C ASP A 327 11.83 -3.95 25.46
N ASP A 328 12.95 -4.44 25.99
CA ASP A 328 14.30 -4.09 25.54
C ASP A 328 14.61 -4.46 24.08
N GLN A 329 13.94 -5.48 23.53
CA GLN A 329 14.11 -5.93 22.14
C GLN A 329 13.03 -5.33 21.23
N MET A 330 11.76 -5.44 21.64
CA MET A 330 10.62 -5.05 20.82
C MET A 330 10.51 -3.54 20.66
N ARG A 331 11.05 -2.73 21.59
CA ARG A 331 11.08 -1.26 21.45
C ARG A 331 11.81 -0.80 20.19
N TRP A 332 12.86 -1.49 19.74
CA TRP A 332 13.63 -1.11 18.54
C TRP A 332 12.82 -1.16 17.24
N ILE A 333 11.77 -1.99 17.22
CA ILE A 333 10.83 -2.14 16.11
C ILE A 333 9.93 -0.88 15.99
N GLY A 334 9.73 -0.15 17.09
CA GLY A 334 9.07 1.15 17.16
C GLY A 334 8.53 1.42 18.57
N PRO A 335 9.15 2.27 19.40
CA PRO A 335 8.68 2.52 20.75
C PRO A 335 7.35 3.26 20.70
N GLU A 336 6.32 2.69 21.33
CA GLU A 336 4.97 3.25 21.36
C GLU A 336 4.43 3.67 19.97
N LYS A 337 4.79 2.94 18.89
CA LYS A 337 4.37 3.25 17.51
C LYS A 337 4.36 2.02 16.58
N GLY A 338 3.61 2.10 15.47
CA GLY A 338 3.57 1.06 14.43
C GLY A 338 3.07 -0.30 14.94
N VAL A 339 3.59 -1.41 14.37
CA VAL A 339 3.08 -2.77 14.61
C VAL A 339 2.93 -3.14 16.07
N ILE A 340 3.96 -2.80 16.85
CA ILE A 340 4.11 -3.39 18.17
C ILE A 340 3.06 -2.76 19.09
N HIS A 341 2.75 -1.49 18.85
CA HIS A 341 1.70 -0.74 19.52
C HIS A 341 0.29 -1.19 19.12
N LEU A 342 0.08 -1.52 17.85
CA LEU A 342 -1.16 -2.12 17.36
C LEU A 342 -1.41 -3.51 17.97
N ALA A 343 -0.36 -4.32 18.10
CA ALA A 343 -0.40 -5.61 18.79
C ALA A 343 -0.65 -5.44 20.29
N THR A 344 0.00 -4.47 20.95
CA THR A 344 -0.29 -4.06 22.33
C THR A 344 -1.75 -3.66 22.48
N ALA A 345 -2.31 -2.85 21.57
CA ALA A 345 -3.71 -2.44 21.63
C ALA A 345 -4.67 -3.63 21.56
N ALA A 346 -4.43 -4.61 20.69
CA ALA A 346 -5.24 -5.82 20.62
C ALA A 346 -5.18 -6.65 21.92
N ILE A 347 -3.99 -6.79 22.53
CA ILE A 347 -3.77 -7.50 23.80
C ILE A 347 -4.40 -6.75 24.98
N VAL A 348 -4.16 -5.45 25.08
CA VAL A 348 -4.66 -4.60 26.18
C VAL A 348 -6.19 -4.49 26.12
N ASN A 349 -6.77 -4.35 24.92
CA ASN A 349 -8.23 -4.39 24.77
C ASN A 349 -8.81 -5.75 25.19
N ALA A 350 -8.13 -6.86 24.92
CA ALA A 350 -8.53 -8.19 25.43
C ALA A 350 -8.44 -8.29 26.97
N LEU A 351 -7.44 -7.66 27.59
CA LEU A 351 -7.33 -7.57 29.05
C LEU A 351 -8.42 -6.70 29.68
N TRP A 352 -8.88 -5.65 29.01
CA TRP A 352 -10.01 -4.83 29.50
C TRP A 352 -11.35 -5.52 29.37
N ASP A 353 -11.60 -6.25 28.27
CA ASP A 353 -12.78 -7.11 28.13
C ASP A 353 -12.77 -8.24 29.19
N LEU A 354 -11.60 -8.85 29.47
CA LEU A 354 -11.44 -9.82 30.54
C LEU A 354 -11.80 -9.23 31.91
N TRP A 355 -11.31 -8.04 32.25
CA TRP A 355 -11.61 -7.39 33.53
C TRP A 355 -13.10 -7.10 33.65
N ALA A 356 -13.71 -6.54 32.60
CA ALA A 356 -15.14 -6.25 32.55
C ALA A 356 -15.99 -7.51 32.78
N LYS A 357 -15.62 -8.64 32.17
CA LYS A 357 -16.29 -9.94 32.37
C LYS A 357 -16.12 -10.50 33.78
N ILE A 358 -14.94 -10.40 34.38
CA ILE A 358 -14.69 -10.82 35.77
C ILE A 358 -15.55 -10.01 36.75
N GLU A 359 -15.71 -8.72 36.51
CA GLU A 359 -16.56 -7.82 37.33
C GLU A 359 -18.06 -7.92 37.00
N GLY A 360 -18.45 -8.71 35.98
CA GLY A 360 -19.83 -8.85 35.54
C GLY A 360 -20.44 -7.58 34.91
N LYS A 361 -19.61 -6.70 34.34
CA LYS A 361 -20.02 -5.38 33.79
C LYS A 361 -19.65 -5.25 32.31
N PRO A 362 -20.37 -4.44 31.51
CA PRO A 362 -19.83 -3.95 30.25
C PRO A 362 -18.71 -2.94 30.51
N LEU A 363 -17.68 -2.91 29.66
CA LEU A 363 -16.46 -2.11 29.87
C LEU A 363 -16.72 -0.62 30.17
N TRP A 364 -17.64 0.04 29.45
CA TRP A 364 -17.98 1.44 29.72
C TRP A 364 -18.50 1.66 31.15
N LYS A 365 -19.23 0.68 31.70
CA LYS A 365 -19.78 0.74 33.05
C LYS A 365 -18.72 0.41 34.10
N LEU A 366 -17.77 -0.48 33.78
CA LEU A 366 -16.58 -0.68 34.60
C LEU A 366 -15.80 0.65 34.75
N LEU A 367 -15.51 1.33 33.65
CA LEU A 367 -14.76 2.59 33.65
C LEU A 367 -15.49 3.72 34.40
N VAL A 368 -16.82 3.84 34.24
CA VAL A 368 -17.63 4.86 34.94
C VAL A 368 -17.86 4.53 36.42
N ASP A 369 -17.77 3.26 36.82
CA ASP A 369 -17.85 2.83 38.23
C ASP A 369 -16.51 2.87 38.96
N MET A 370 -15.38 3.03 38.26
CA MET A 370 -14.07 3.17 38.89
C MET A 370 -13.99 4.48 39.67
N ASP A 371 -13.35 4.40 40.84
CA ASP A 371 -12.90 5.57 41.57
C ASP A 371 -11.94 6.40 40.69
N PRO A 372 -12.00 7.76 40.68
CA PRO A 372 -11.16 8.57 39.81
C PRO A 372 -9.65 8.31 39.96
N GLN A 373 -9.15 8.08 41.18
CA GLN A 373 -7.76 7.75 41.42
C GLN A 373 -7.42 6.35 40.87
N GLN A 374 -8.35 5.39 40.97
CA GLN A 374 -8.19 4.08 40.31
C GLN A 374 -8.17 4.21 38.78
N LEU A 375 -9.08 4.99 38.19
CA LEU A 375 -9.14 5.24 36.74
C LEU A 375 -7.85 5.91 36.24
N VAL A 376 -7.30 6.85 37.00
CA VAL A 376 -6.02 7.50 36.68
C VAL A 376 -4.84 6.53 36.84
N SER A 377 -4.88 5.60 37.80
CA SER A 377 -3.78 4.65 38.07
C SER A 377 -3.49 3.65 36.93
N VAL A 378 -4.41 3.44 35.99
CA VAL A 378 -4.17 2.55 34.83
C VAL A 378 -3.39 3.22 33.70
N ILE A 379 -3.15 4.54 33.78
CA ILE A 379 -2.48 5.33 32.74
C ILE A 379 -0.97 5.42 33.00
N ASP A 380 -0.15 5.17 31.99
CA ASP A 380 1.27 5.53 32.04
C ASP A 380 1.45 7.03 31.69
N PHE A 381 1.65 7.85 32.72
CA PHE A 381 1.89 9.29 32.58
C PHE A 381 3.26 9.66 31.99
N ARG A 382 4.11 8.70 31.60
CA ARG A 382 5.39 9.02 30.95
C ARG A 382 5.17 9.85 29.68
N TYR A 383 6.02 10.85 29.52
CA TYR A 383 6.10 11.82 28.43
C TYR A 383 4.90 12.78 28.30
N ILE A 384 3.97 12.80 29.26
CA ILE A 384 2.79 13.69 29.22
C ILE A 384 2.59 14.60 30.45
N LYS A 385 3.42 14.49 31.49
CA LYS A 385 3.26 15.28 32.73
C LYS A 385 3.38 16.79 32.54
N ASP A 386 4.04 17.24 31.48
CA ASP A 386 4.13 18.65 31.09
C ASP A 386 2.81 19.20 30.49
N ALA A 387 1.88 18.33 30.13
CA ALA A 387 0.56 18.67 29.63
C ALA A 387 -0.59 18.26 30.55
N LEU A 388 -0.46 17.15 31.28
CA LEU A 388 -1.46 16.64 32.23
C LEU A 388 -0.76 15.83 33.33
N THR A 389 -0.83 16.29 34.59
CA THR A 389 -0.36 15.52 35.75
C THR A 389 -1.44 14.52 36.22
N PRO A 390 -1.08 13.48 37.00
CA PRO A 390 -2.06 12.56 37.60
C PRO A 390 -3.08 13.27 38.49
N GLU A 391 -2.66 14.32 39.21
CA GLU A 391 -3.52 15.10 40.10
C GLU A 391 -4.54 15.90 39.30
N GLU A 392 -4.11 16.58 38.23
CA GLU A 392 -5.02 17.27 37.31
C GLU A 392 -5.99 16.29 36.64
N ALA A 393 -5.52 15.10 36.27
CA ALA A 393 -6.33 14.07 35.62
C ALA A 393 -7.48 13.56 36.50
N VAL A 394 -7.30 13.54 37.83
CA VAL A 394 -8.37 13.23 38.80
C VAL A 394 -9.43 14.35 38.85
N GLU A 395 -9.03 15.61 38.64
CA GLU A 395 -9.92 16.77 38.70
C GLU A 395 -10.72 16.99 37.40
N VAL A 396 -10.29 16.42 36.27
CA VAL A 396 -10.98 16.52 34.97
C VAL A 396 -12.37 15.87 35.04
N HIS A 397 -13.40 16.71 35.08
CA HIS A 397 -14.79 16.27 35.04
C HIS A 397 -15.19 15.91 33.60
N LEU A 398 -15.30 14.61 33.31
CA LEU A 398 -15.93 14.13 32.08
C LEU A 398 -17.43 14.50 32.06
N LEU A 399 -17.96 14.83 30.88
CA LEU A 399 -19.30 15.40 30.72
C LEU A 399 -20.42 14.41 31.09
N LYS A 400 -21.53 14.95 31.61
CA LYS A 400 -22.71 14.17 32.03
C LYS A 400 -23.75 13.90 30.92
N GLU A 401 -23.56 14.46 29.73
CA GLU A 401 -24.50 14.33 28.62
C GLU A 401 -23.96 13.38 27.53
N GLY A 402 -24.86 12.72 26.80
CA GLY A 402 -24.50 11.72 25.81
C GLY A 402 -23.84 12.32 24.57
N TYR A 403 -22.80 11.65 24.06
CA TYR A 403 -22.03 12.08 22.89
C TYR A 403 -22.84 11.97 21.58
N PRO A 404 -22.91 13.03 20.75
CA PRO A 404 -23.46 12.95 19.40
C PRO A 404 -22.45 12.26 18.46
N ALA A 405 -22.85 11.15 17.84
CA ALA A 405 -22.09 10.48 16.79
C ALA A 405 -22.35 11.11 15.40
N TYR A 406 -21.36 11.02 14.50
CA TYR A 406 -21.49 11.41 13.08
C TYR A 406 -21.36 10.19 12.16
N THR A 407 -21.74 10.35 10.88
CA THR A 407 -21.74 9.27 9.89
C THR A 407 -21.51 9.81 8.48
N SER A 408 -20.70 9.09 7.70
CA SER A 408 -20.50 9.33 6.26
C SER A 408 -21.65 8.79 5.39
N SER A 409 -22.60 8.05 5.97
CA SER A 409 -23.75 7.45 5.27
C SER A 409 -25.09 8.12 5.63
N CYS A 410 -25.10 9.46 5.76
CA CYS A 410 -26.24 10.24 6.24
C CYS A 410 -27.55 9.99 5.46
N GLY A 411 -27.47 9.79 4.14
CA GLY A 411 -28.64 9.54 3.28
C GLY A 411 -29.37 8.22 3.54
N TRP A 412 -28.70 7.20 4.08
CA TRP A 412 -29.33 5.92 4.45
C TRP A 412 -30.01 5.96 5.83
N LEU A 413 -29.62 6.91 6.68
CA LEU A 413 -30.04 6.97 8.09
C LEU A 413 -31.13 8.02 8.37
N GLY A 414 -31.63 8.70 7.34
CA GLY A 414 -32.80 9.58 7.45
C GLY A 414 -32.59 10.83 8.30
N TYR A 415 -31.35 11.32 8.44
CA TYR A 415 -31.08 12.56 9.16
C TYR A 415 -31.74 13.76 8.46
N PRO A 416 -32.43 14.65 9.19
CA PRO A 416 -33.00 15.85 8.61
C PRO A 416 -31.89 16.86 8.27
N ASN A 417 -32.08 17.66 7.23
CA ASN A 417 -31.05 18.53 6.64
C ASN A 417 -30.45 19.55 7.63
N ASP A 418 -31.18 19.95 8.67
CA ASP A 418 -30.73 20.84 9.73
C ASP A 418 -29.69 20.20 10.68
N LYS A 419 -29.62 18.87 10.71
CA LYS A 419 -28.60 18.09 11.44
C LYS A 419 -27.41 17.68 10.58
N ILE A 420 -27.46 17.87 9.26
CA ILE A 420 -26.34 17.56 8.37
C ILE A 420 -25.34 18.73 8.39
N ARG A 421 -24.14 18.47 8.89
CA ARG A 421 -22.99 19.39 8.78
C ARG A 421 -22.07 18.89 7.68
N GLN A 422 -21.53 19.81 6.88
CA GLN A 422 -20.56 19.45 5.85
C GLN A 422 -19.18 19.30 6.49
N MET A 423 -18.44 18.28 6.06
CA MET A 423 -17.11 17.90 6.56
C MET A 423 -16.29 17.47 5.34
N VAL A 424 -15.00 17.83 5.31
CA VAL A 424 -14.09 17.49 4.21
C VAL A 424 -13.01 16.57 4.75
N ASP A 425 -12.77 15.43 4.12
CA ASP A 425 -11.72 14.49 4.49
C ASP A 425 -10.65 14.43 3.38
N ALA A 426 -9.43 14.83 3.73
CA ALA A 426 -8.28 14.90 2.82
C ALA A 426 -7.41 13.63 2.84
N ASN A 427 -7.68 12.65 3.71
CA ASN A 427 -6.98 11.35 3.78
C ASN A 427 -5.44 11.45 3.88
N GLN A 428 -4.91 12.55 4.45
CA GLN A 428 -3.48 12.87 4.55
C GLN A 428 -2.78 13.13 3.19
N LYS A 429 -3.55 13.31 2.11
CA LYS A 429 -3.00 13.32 0.73
C LYS A 429 -2.46 14.68 0.26
N TRP A 430 -2.78 15.77 0.95
CA TRP A 430 -2.41 17.14 0.55
C TRP A 430 -1.18 17.69 1.26
N GLU A 431 -0.50 18.62 0.60
CA GLU A 431 0.48 19.52 1.23
C GLU A 431 -0.20 20.57 2.12
N VAL A 432 0.57 21.17 3.04
CA VAL A 432 0.08 22.23 3.95
C VAL A 432 -0.59 23.39 3.21
N GLN A 433 0.04 23.88 2.12
CA GLN A 433 -0.51 24.99 1.33
C GLN A 433 -1.69 24.55 0.47
N GLU A 434 -1.62 23.35 -0.12
CA GLU A 434 -2.70 22.75 -0.92
C GLU A 434 -3.99 22.60 -0.10
N ALA A 435 -3.88 22.11 1.14
CA ALA A 435 -5.02 22.01 2.06
C ALA A 435 -5.61 23.37 2.45
N ILE A 436 -4.77 24.39 2.62
CA ILE A 436 -5.22 25.77 2.90
C ILE A 436 -6.01 26.33 1.72
N ASP A 437 -5.53 26.12 0.49
CA ASP A 437 -6.13 26.73 -0.69
C ASP A 437 -7.45 26.02 -1.08
N TRP A 438 -7.49 24.68 -1.08
CA TRP A 438 -8.75 23.93 -1.25
C TRP A 438 -9.82 24.33 -0.23
N MET A 439 -9.47 24.46 1.06
CA MET A 439 -10.45 24.81 2.08
C MET A 439 -10.87 26.29 2.07
N LYS A 440 -10.10 27.18 1.45
CA LYS A 440 -10.54 28.56 1.15
C LYS A 440 -11.59 28.57 0.03
N GLU A 441 -11.41 27.77 -1.01
CA GLU A 441 -12.41 27.61 -2.07
C GLU A 441 -13.70 26.99 -1.52
N LEU A 442 -13.58 25.94 -0.71
CA LEU A 442 -14.73 25.26 -0.10
C LEU A 442 -15.40 26.06 1.05
N ALA A 443 -14.88 27.23 1.42
CA ALA A 443 -15.40 28.01 2.55
C ALA A 443 -16.84 28.52 2.36
N GLU A 444 -17.31 28.69 1.12
CA GLU A 444 -18.69 29.10 0.84
C GLU A 444 -19.73 28.07 1.35
N TYR A 445 -19.36 26.78 1.35
CA TYR A 445 -20.18 25.66 1.82
C TYR A 445 -20.21 25.52 3.35
N LYS A 446 -19.41 26.33 4.07
CA LYS A 446 -19.31 26.36 5.54
C LYS A 446 -19.03 24.97 6.16
N PRO A 447 -17.97 24.27 5.73
CA PRO A 447 -17.59 23.00 6.34
C PRO A 447 -17.24 23.21 7.82
N LEU A 448 -17.69 22.27 8.67
CA LEU A 448 -17.40 22.28 10.11
C LEU A 448 -15.90 22.09 10.37
N TRP A 449 -15.29 21.17 9.64
CA TRP A 449 -13.86 20.88 9.71
C TRP A 449 -13.30 20.39 8.38
N ILE A 450 -11.98 20.47 8.27
CA ILE A 450 -11.18 19.56 7.45
C ILE A 450 -10.59 18.47 8.34
N GLU A 451 -10.71 17.23 7.88
CA GLU A 451 -10.23 16.00 8.48
C GLU A 451 -8.96 15.53 7.76
N GLU A 452 -7.95 15.18 8.54
CA GLU A 452 -6.63 14.73 8.08
C GLU A 452 -6.00 15.58 6.95
N PRO A 453 -5.89 16.92 7.11
CA PRO A 453 -5.53 17.84 6.04
C PRO A 453 -4.14 17.63 5.42
N THR A 454 -3.21 17.00 6.13
CA THR A 454 -1.83 16.74 5.71
C THR A 454 -1.27 15.50 6.44
N SER A 455 0.02 15.21 6.32
CA SER A 455 0.69 14.12 7.05
C SER A 455 0.33 14.13 8.55
N PRO A 456 -0.06 12.98 9.15
CA PRO A 456 -0.50 12.91 10.54
C PRO A 456 0.63 13.20 11.55
N ASP A 457 1.88 13.30 11.08
CA ASP A 457 3.04 13.70 11.87
C ASP A 457 3.30 15.22 11.85
N ASP A 458 2.73 15.96 10.90
CA ASP A 458 3.03 17.38 10.71
C ASP A 458 2.15 18.26 11.61
N ILE A 459 2.45 18.25 12.91
CA ILE A 459 1.81 19.08 13.94
C ILE A 459 1.94 20.56 13.58
N ALA A 460 3.13 20.98 13.12
CA ALA A 460 3.37 22.36 12.69
C ALA A 460 2.53 22.74 11.46
N GLY A 461 2.43 21.85 10.47
CA GLY A 461 1.56 22.00 9.30
C GLY A 461 0.10 22.14 9.68
N HIS A 462 -0.42 21.24 10.52
CA HIS A 462 -1.79 21.30 11.05
C HIS A 462 -2.06 22.60 11.82
N ALA A 463 -1.12 23.07 12.65
CA ALA A 463 -1.24 24.37 13.33
C ALA A 463 -1.29 25.55 12.34
N LEU A 464 -0.50 25.52 11.26
CA LEU A 464 -0.51 26.56 10.23
C LEU A 464 -1.80 26.54 9.39
N ILE A 465 -2.32 25.36 9.05
CA ILE A 465 -3.63 25.19 8.39
C ILE A 465 -4.72 25.76 9.30
N GLY A 466 -4.76 25.37 10.58
CA GLY A 466 -5.71 25.89 11.56
C GLY A 466 -5.61 27.41 11.76
N GLN A 467 -4.42 28.01 11.73
CA GLN A 467 -4.25 29.47 11.77
C GLN A 467 -4.90 30.17 10.56
N ASN A 468 -4.88 29.55 9.38
CA ASN A 468 -5.48 30.09 8.16
C ASN A 468 -7.00 29.82 8.06
N LEU A 469 -7.49 28.70 8.60
CA LEU A 469 -8.89 28.26 8.42
C LEU A 469 -9.83 28.66 9.56
N ARG A 470 -9.34 28.83 10.80
CA ARG A 470 -10.16 29.31 11.94
C ARG A 470 -10.85 30.66 11.71
N PRO A 471 -10.26 31.66 11.02
CA PRO A 471 -10.98 32.89 10.64
C PRO A 471 -12.23 32.64 9.77
N LEU A 472 -12.25 31.54 9.01
CA LEU A 472 -13.38 31.08 8.19
C LEU A 472 -14.38 30.21 8.98
N LYS A 473 -14.12 29.98 10.27
CA LYS A 473 -14.86 29.08 11.19
C LYS A 473 -14.80 27.60 10.81
N ILE A 474 -13.78 27.20 10.07
CA ILE A 474 -13.48 25.81 9.73
C ILE A 474 -12.43 25.31 10.73
N GLY A 475 -12.73 24.25 11.47
CA GLY A 475 -11.80 23.63 12.41
C GLY A 475 -10.94 22.53 11.78
N ILE A 476 -9.97 22.03 12.55
CA ILE A 476 -9.11 20.90 12.17
C ILE A 476 -9.51 19.66 12.95
N ALA A 477 -9.90 18.60 12.24
CA ALA A 477 -10.12 17.26 12.78
C ALA A 477 -8.92 16.37 12.42
N THR A 478 -8.34 15.70 13.41
CA THR A 478 -7.22 14.77 13.21
C THR A 478 -7.06 13.87 14.43
N GLY A 479 -6.28 12.80 14.28
CA GLY A 479 -5.86 11.92 15.37
C GLY A 479 -6.09 10.43 15.14
N GLU A 480 -6.93 10.01 14.18
CA GLU A 480 -7.18 8.58 13.96
C GLU A 480 -5.94 7.78 13.51
N GLN A 481 -4.96 8.45 12.90
CA GLN A 481 -3.64 7.89 12.55
C GLN A 481 -2.54 8.20 13.58
N CYS A 482 -2.82 9.03 14.59
CA CYS A 482 -1.87 9.32 15.66
C CYS A 482 -1.58 8.06 16.47
N GLN A 483 -0.30 7.80 16.69
CA GLN A 483 0.17 6.51 17.20
C GLN A 483 0.15 6.37 18.72
N ASN A 484 0.34 7.47 19.45
CA ASN A 484 0.48 7.48 20.91
C ASN A 484 0.02 8.83 21.51
N ARG A 485 -0.13 8.85 22.83
CA ARG A 485 -0.49 10.05 23.62
C ARG A 485 0.50 11.22 23.46
N ILE A 486 1.75 10.95 23.08
CA ILE A 486 2.81 11.97 22.92
C ILE A 486 2.55 12.82 21.68
N MET A 487 2.06 12.22 20.59
CA MET A 487 1.57 12.97 19.44
C MET A 487 0.36 13.83 19.82
N PHE A 488 -0.65 13.25 20.46
CA PHE A 488 -1.83 14.01 20.93
C PHE A 488 -1.46 15.18 21.84
N LYS A 489 -0.53 14.99 22.78
CA LYS A 489 0.04 16.05 23.63
C LYS A 489 0.48 17.25 22.81
N GLN A 490 1.32 17.00 21.80
CA GLN A 490 1.88 18.06 20.97
C GLN A 490 0.84 18.71 20.06
N PHE A 491 -0.13 17.94 19.53
CA PHE A 491 -1.27 18.49 18.79
C PHE A 491 -2.10 19.47 19.64
N LEU A 492 -2.34 19.13 20.91
CA LEU A 492 -3.08 19.96 21.87
C LEU A 492 -2.27 21.21 22.28
N GLN A 493 -1.02 21.04 22.71
CA GLN A 493 -0.12 22.14 23.07
C GLN A 493 0.12 23.11 21.90
N GLY A 494 0.29 22.59 20.68
CA GLY A 494 0.53 23.36 19.46
C GLY A 494 -0.71 24.03 18.86
N LYS A 495 -1.92 23.80 19.40
CA LYS A 495 -3.21 24.21 18.81
C LYS A 495 -3.34 23.74 17.35
N ALA A 496 -2.94 22.50 17.11
CA ALA A 496 -2.95 21.86 15.79
C ALA A 496 -4.23 21.04 15.54
N MET A 497 -5.09 20.86 16.54
CA MET A 497 -6.42 20.25 16.41
C MET A 497 -7.50 21.08 17.10
N ASP A 498 -8.71 21.07 16.55
CA ASP A 498 -9.94 21.62 17.15
C ASP A 498 -10.98 20.51 17.44
N PHE A 499 -10.86 19.39 16.72
CA PHE A 499 -11.61 18.15 16.93
C PHE A 499 -10.64 16.98 17.11
N CYS A 500 -10.77 16.26 18.22
CA CYS A 500 -9.95 15.10 18.58
C CYS A 500 -10.63 13.83 18.07
N GLN A 501 -9.95 13.11 17.17
CA GLN A 501 -10.38 11.81 16.68
C GLN A 501 -9.48 10.72 17.25
N ILE A 502 -10.08 9.71 17.89
CA ILE A 502 -9.36 8.68 18.65
C ILE A 502 -9.72 7.32 18.04
N ASP A 503 -8.77 6.63 17.41
CA ASP A 503 -8.95 5.22 17.07
C ASP A 503 -8.57 4.33 18.27
N SER A 504 -9.63 3.86 18.94
CA SER A 504 -9.62 2.90 20.07
C SER A 504 -8.74 1.65 19.88
N CYS A 505 -8.43 1.29 18.64
CA CYS A 505 -7.65 0.11 18.30
C CYS A 505 -6.19 0.44 17.90
N ARG A 506 -5.84 1.72 17.68
CA ARG A 506 -4.49 2.18 17.30
C ARG A 506 -3.67 2.60 18.51
N LEU A 507 -4.29 3.38 19.39
CA LEU A 507 -3.69 3.93 20.59
C LEU A 507 -3.66 2.90 21.71
N GLY A 508 -2.60 2.09 21.80
CA GLY A 508 -2.13 1.36 22.98
C GLY A 508 -3.11 0.46 23.77
N GLY A 509 -4.37 0.36 23.34
CA GLY A 509 -5.51 -0.10 24.13
C GLY A 509 -6.12 0.98 25.04
N VAL A 510 -7.18 0.63 25.76
CA VAL A 510 -7.98 1.57 26.60
C VAL A 510 -7.14 2.50 27.49
N ASN A 511 -6.03 2.02 28.08
CA ASN A 511 -5.15 2.82 28.94
C ASN A 511 -4.70 4.13 28.28
N GLU A 512 -4.35 4.09 26.99
CA GLU A 512 -3.86 5.26 26.27
C GLU A 512 -4.99 6.13 25.73
N ASN A 513 -6.11 5.51 25.33
CA ASN A 513 -7.34 6.25 25.00
C ASN A 513 -7.81 7.13 26.16
N LEU A 514 -7.77 6.62 27.40
CA LEU A 514 -8.08 7.41 28.61
C LEU A 514 -7.14 8.60 28.78
N ALA A 515 -5.83 8.42 28.54
CA ALA A 515 -4.86 9.51 28.60
C ALA A 515 -5.17 10.63 27.59
N VAL A 516 -5.52 10.26 26.35
CA VAL A 516 -5.88 11.21 25.29
C VAL A 516 -7.18 11.93 25.59
N ILE A 517 -8.21 11.22 26.07
CA ILE A 517 -9.52 11.79 26.48
C ILE A 517 -9.32 12.84 27.58
N LEU A 518 -8.58 12.52 28.63
CA LEU A 518 -8.35 13.43 29.76
C LEU A 518 -7.53 14.67 29.33
N MET A 519 -6.56 14.52 28.43
CA MET A 519 -5.85 15.65 27.83
C MET A 519 -6.78 16.50 26.94
N ALA A 520 -7.57 15.89 26.06
CA ALA A 520 -8.50 16.62 25.18
C ALA A 520 -9.52 17.43 25.98
N ALA A 521 -10.06 16.85 27.06
CA ALA A 521 -10.93 17.53 28.00
C ALA A 521 -10.25 18.72 28.71
N LYS A 522 -9.00 18.55 29.21
CA LYS A 522 -8.23 19.66 29.82
C LYS A 522 -8.01 20.81 28.83
N PHE A 523 -7.70 20.50 27.57
CA PHE A 523 -7.46 21.48 26.51
C PHE A 523 -8.75 22.00 25.84
N LYS A 524 -9.92 21.48 26.23
CA LYS A 524 -11.27 21.86 25.73
C LYS A 524 -11.46 21.64 24.22
N VAL A 525 -10.91 20.54 23.72
CA VAL A 525 -11.07 20.09 22.32
C VAL A 525 -12.30 19.19 22.20
N SER A 526 -13.06 19.31 21.10
CA SER A 526 -14.27 18.50 20.90
C SER A 526 -13.90 17.08 20.49
N GLU A 527 -14.42 16.08 21.19
CA GLU A 527 -14.18 14.66 20.85
C GLU A 527 -15.20 14.15 19.82
N THR A 528 -14.73 13.34 18.88
CA THR A 528 -15.58 12.69 17.89
C THR A 528 -15.07 11.28 17.59
N THR A 529 -15.88 10.28 17.94
CA THR A 529 -15.45 8.87 17.91
C THR A 529 -15.70 8.23 16.56
N LEU A 530 -14.64 7.78 15.89
CA LEU A 530 -14.70 6.86 14.76
C LEU A 530 -13.66 5.73 14.94
N LYS A 531 -13.64 4.78 14.01
CA LYS A 531 -13.30 3.38 14.30
C LYS A 531 -12.38 2.82 13.21
N LEU A 532 -11.34 2.07 13.62
CA LEU A 532 -10.71 0.93 12.93
C LEU A 532 -9.39 1.18 12.12
N THR A 533 -8.42 0.28 12.33
CA THR A 533 -6.93 0.42 12.43
C THR A 533 -6.00 -0.05 11.27
N SER A 534 -4.70 -0.35 11.55
CA SER A 534 -3.64 -0.82 10.60
C SER A 534 -2.55 -1.79 11.17
N LYS A 535 -1.30 -1.85 10.61
CA LYS A 535 -0.33 -3.01 10.64
C LYS A 535 1.23 -2.72 10.75
N PRO A 536 2.24 -3.35 10.03
CA PRO A 536 3.08 -4.34 10.74
C PRO A 536 4.62 -4.59 10.45
N CYS A 537 5.20 -5.65 11.09
CA CYS A 537 6.63 -6.11 11.26
C CYS A 537 7.57 -6.38 10.03
N VAL A 538 8.91 -6.31 10.22
CA VAL A 538 9.91 -5.89 9.19
C VAL A 538 10.09 -6.91 8.06
N CYS A 539 10.53 -8.14 8.33
CA CYS A 539 10.85 -9.10 7.27
C CYS A 539 9.62 -9.47 6.43
N CYS A 540 8.44 -9.49 7.06
CA CYS A 540 7.19 -9.71 6.34
C CYS A 540 6.72 -8.45 5.60
N ALA A 541 6.97 -7.25 6.13
CA ALA A 541 6.75 -6.00 5.40
C ALA A 541 7.66 -5.91 4.17
N VAL A 542 8.93 -6.34 4.25
CA VAL A 542 9.83 -6.49 3.09
C VAL A 542 9.24 -7.47 2.07
N LYS A 543 8.78 -8.66 2.50
CA LYS A 543 8.12 -9.63 1.60
C LYS A 543 6.86 -9.04 0.95
N SER A 544 6.05 -8.28 1.67
CA SER A 544 4.84 -7.65 1.14
C SER A 544 5.12 -6.49 0.19
N LEU A 545 6.07 -5.60 0.52
CA LEU A 545 6.54 -4.53 -0.36
C LEU A 545 7.28 -5.07 -1.59
N SER A 546 7.96 -6.22 -1.49
CA SER A 546 8.69 -6.81 -2.64
C SER A 546 7.78 -7.08 -3.84
N LYS A 547 6.47 -7.26 -3.63
CA LYS A 547 5.46 -7.41 -4.69
C LYS A 547 5.34 -6.17 -5.60
N LEU A 548 5.76 -5.00 -5.11
CA LEU A 548 5.81 -3.75 -5.88
C LEU A 548 7.15 -3.56 -6.63
N VAL A 549 8.13 -4.44 -6.39
CA VAL A 549 9.51 -4.34 -6.92
C VAL A 549 9.86 -5.49 -7.85
N VAL A 550 9.49 -6.72 -7.49
CA VAL A 550 9.77 -7.94 -8.27
C VAL A 550 9.04 -7.88 -9.62
N GLY A 551 9.79 -8.10 -10.71
CA GLY A 551 9.29 -8.02 -12.09
C GLY A 551 9.41 -6.64 -12.73
N THR A 552 9.72 -5.58 -11.98
CA THR A 552 10.05 -4.27 -12.55
C THR A 552 11.41 -4.28 -13.24
N LYS A 553 11.60 -3.43 -14.26
CA LYS A 553 12.92 -3.26 -14.89
C LYS A 553 13.71 -2.22 -14.11
N ILE A 554 14.92 -2.58 -13.71
CA ILE A 554 15.81 -1.71 -12.93
C ILE A 554 16.09 -0.34 -13.57
N LYS A 555 16.09 -0.26 -14.91
CA LYS A 555 16.25 1.02 -15.64
C LYS A 555 15.07 1.96 -15.45
N ASP A 556 13.86 1.44 -15.24
CA ASP A 556 12.66 2.24 -15.05
C ASP A 556 12.62 2.81 -13.62
N ILE A 557 13.11 2.06 -12.62
CA ILE A 557 13.33 2.55 -11.25
C ILE A 557 14.32 3.73 -11.24
N TYR A 558 15.52 3.56 -11.79
CA TYR A 558 16.56 4.61 -11.71
C TYR A 558 16.30 5.81 -12.64
N LYS A 559 15.34 5.70 -13.57
CA LYS A 559 14.89 6.84 -14.39
C LYS A 559 14.13 7.88 -13.58
N ASP A 560 13.36 7.46 -12.58
CA ASP A 560 12.62 8.34 -11.66
C ASP A 560 12.52 7.69 -10.28
N PHE A 561 13.66 7.66 -9.58
CA PHE A 561 13.76 6.98 -8.29
C PHE A 561 12.99 7.72 -7.19
N GLY A 562 12.77 9.04 -7.33
CA GLY A 562 11.92 9.82 -6.42
C GLY A 562 10.46 9.41 -6.53
N MET A 563 9.92 9.25 -7.75
CA MET A 563 8.56 8.76 -7.95
C MET A 563 8.41 7.29 -7.51
N PHE A 564 9.38 6.42 -7.80
CA PHE A 564 9.35 5.03 -7.32
C PHE A 564 9.37 4.96 -5.80
N TRP A 565 10.17 5.77 -5.12
CA TRP A 565 10.17 5.88 -3.65
C TRP A 565 8.78 6.26 -3.13
N ARG A 566 8.14 7.27 -3.74
CA ARG A 566 6.77 7.71 -3.40
C ARG A 566 5.71 6.61 -3.64
N GLN A 567 5.85 5.82 -4.70
CA GLN A 567 4.96 4.67 -4.95
C GLN A 567 5.10 3.62 -3.84
N LEU A 568 6.33 3.35 -3.39
CA LEU A 568 6.62 2.39 -2.33
C LEU A 568 6.09 2.84 -0.96
N THR A 569 6.19 4.14 -0.62
CA THR A 569 5.77 4.67 0.69
C THR A 569 4.33 5.14 0.77
N SER A 570 3.62 5.24 -0.35
CA SER A 570 2.22 5.74 -0.40
C SER A 570 1.27 4.84 -1.19
N ASP A 571 1.57 3.54 -1.31
CA ASP A 571 0.59 2.51 -1.66
C ASP A 571 -0.64 2.60 -0.72
N ASP A 572 -1.85 2.56 -1.29
CA ASP A 572 -3.08 2.85 -0.54
C ASP A 572 -3.34 1.87 0.63
N GLN A 573 -2.78 0.64 0.61
CA GLN A 573 -2.89 -0.32 1.71
C GLN A 573 -1.67 -0.26 2.64
N MET A 574 -0.46 -0.24 2.07
CA MET A 574 0.81 -0.25 2.81
C MET A 574 1.20 1.11 3.40
N ARG A 575 0.48 2.20 3.11
CA ARG A 575 0.63 3.46 3.86
C ARG A 575 -0.04 3.41 5.23
N TRP A 576 -1.22 2.77 5.34
CA TRP A 576 -2.06 2.81 6.55
C TRP A 576 -1.31 2.31 7.79
N ILE A 577 -0.40 1.37 7.53
CA ILE A 577 0.41 0.58 8.46
C ILE A 577 1.67 1.32 8.95
N GLY A 578 1.93 2.51 8.41
CA GLY A 578 2.82 3.53 8.96
C GLY A 578 2.00 4.78 9.30
N PRO A 579 1.87 5.76 8.39
CA PRO A 579 2.63 5.94 7.14
C PRO A 579 4.05 6.47 7.39
N GLU A 580 5.00 6.12 6.51
CA GLU A 580 6.40 6.58 6.58
C GLU A 580 7.00 6.54 8.01
N LYS A 581 6.74 5.47 8.76
CA LYS A 581 7.22 5.31 10.13
C LYS A 581 7.27 3.87 10.58
N GLY A 582 7.96 3.64 11.69
CA GLY A 582 8.07 2.33 12.32
C GLY A 582 8.43 1.28 11.29
N VAL A 583 7.71 0.17 11.31
CA VAL A 583 8.21 -1.03 10.65
C VAL A 583 8.07 -1.03 9.13
N ILE A 584 6.98 -0.51 8.58
CA ILE A 584 6.85 -0.45 7.12
C ILE A 584 7.98 0.41 6.52
N HIS A 585 8.44 1.41 7.27
CA HIS A 585 9.55 2.26 6.86
C HIS A 585 10.91 1.59 7.01
N LEU A 586 11.14 0.79 8.05
CA LEU A 586 12.31 -0.10 8.14
C LEU A 586 12.39 -1.06 6.95
N ALA A 587 11.24 -1.57 6.49
CA ALA A 587 11.16 -2.44 5.32
C ALA A 587 11.40 -1.67 4.00
N THR A 588 10.83 -0.47 3.85
CA THR A 588 11.16 0.47 2.78
C THR A 588 12.66 0.74 2.75
N ALA A 589 13.28 1.03 3.89
CA ALA A 589 14.70 1.32 4.01
C ALA A 589 15.57 0.15 3.52
N ALA A 590 15.27 -1.07 3.95
CA ALA A 590 15.97 -2.28 3.50
C ALA A 590 15.90 -2.46 1.97
N ILE A 591 14.72 -2.26 1.38
CA ILE A 591 14.51 -2.37 -0.08
C ILE A 591 15.25 -1.24 -0.83
N VAL A 592 15.09 0.01 -0.38
CA VAL A 592 15.72 1.19 -1.00
C VAL A 592 17.25 1.09 -0.90
N ASN A 593 17.80 0.70 0.26
CA ASN A 593 19.23 0.52 0.45
C ASN A 593 19.80 -0.63 -0.40
N ALA A 594 19.05 -1.72 -0.59
CA ALA A 594 19.44 -2.79 -1.52
C ALA A 594 19.45 -2.33 -2.99
N LEU A 595 18.51 -1.47 -3.40
CA LEU A 595 18.53 -0.83 -4.72
C LEU A 595 19.74 0.12 -4.87
N TRP A 596 20.11 0.88 -3.83
CA TRP A 596 21.32 1.72 -3.88
C TRP A 596 22.63 0.92 -3.91
N ASP A 597 22.73 -0.17 -3.15
CA ASP A 597 23.85 -1.11 -3.25
C ASP A 597 23.98 -1.68 -4.67
N LEU A 598 22.86 -2.09 -5.28
CA LEU A 598 22.83 -2.60 -6.64
C LEU A 598 23.19 -1.54 -7.68
N TRP A 599 22.73 -0.29 -7.54
CA TRP A 599 23.15 0.80 -8.43
C TRP A 599 24.65 1.08 -8.31
N ALA A 600 25.17 1.18 -7.10
CA ALA A 600 26.59 1.38 -6.82
C ALA A 600 27.46 0.23 -7.40
N LYS A 601 26.99 -1.02 -7.32
CA LYS A 601 27.63 -2.18 -7.97
C LYS A 601 27.60 -2.13 -9.49
N ILE A 602 26.48 -1.73 -10.10
CA ILE A 602 26.34 -1.57 -11.56
C ILE A 602 27.30 -0.49 -12.10
N GLU A 603 27.45 0.62 -11.38
CA GLU A 603 28.36 1.73 -11.72
C GLU A 603 29.82 1.45 -11.33
N GLY A 604 30.11 0.34 -10.66
CA GLY A 604 31.46 -0.03 -10.22
C GLY A 604 32.05 0.89 -9.15
N LYS A 605 31.23 1.51 -8.29
CA LYS A 605 31.65 2.52 -7.29
C LYS A 605 31.13 2.19 -5.88
N PRO A 606 31.86 2.55 -4.81
CA PRO A 606 31.26 2.63 -3.47
C PRO A 606 30.17 3.70 -3.46
N LEU A 607 29.09 3.51 -2.69
CA LEU A 607 27.91 4.41 -2.71
C LEU A 607 28.28 5.88 -2.49
N TRP A 608 29.18 6.16 -1.54
CA TRP A 608 29.64 7.53 -1.26
C TRP A 608 30.18 8.21 -2.52
N LYS A 609 30.91 7.47 -3.38
CA LYS A 609 31.49 7.98 -4.61
C LYS A 609 30.46 8.08 -5.73
N LEU A 610 29.48 7.17 -5.79
CA LEU A 610 28.31 7.31 -6.67
C LEU A 610 27.56 8.61 -6.37
N LEU A 611 27.19 8.86 -5.10
CA LEU A 611 26.51 10.07 -4.66
C LEU A 611 27.35 11.33 -4.87
N VAL A 612 28.66 11.26 -4.62
CA VAL A 612 29.58 12.37 -4.89
C VAL A 612 29.65 12.68 -6.38
N ASP A 613 29.65 11.69 -7.28
CA ASP A 613 29.80 11.91 -8.73
C ASP A 613 28.52 12.36 -9.44
N MET A 614 27.33 12.19 -8.85
CA MET A 614 26.07 12.69 -9.41
C MET A 614 26.07 14.22 -9.60
N ASP A 615 25.40 14.68 -10.66
CA ASP A 615 25.09 16.10 -10.78
C ASP A 615 23.97 16.50 -9.78
N PRO A 616 23.99 17.72 -9.19
CA PRO A 616 22.99 18.12 -8.21
C PRO A 616 21.53 17.99 -8.65
N GLN A 617 21.23 18.19 -9.93
CA GLN A 617 19.88 18.01 -10.46
C GLN A 617 19.44 16.54 -10.37
N GLN A 618 20.33 15.61 -10.74
CA GLN A 618 20.09 14.17 -10.61
C GLN A 618 19.98 13.75 -9.15
N LEU A 619 20.85 14.26 -8.28
CA LEU A 619 20.83 13.95 -6.85
C LEU A 619 19.54 14.44 -6.18
N VAL A 620 19.04 15.61 -6.56
CA VAL A 620 17.76 16.13 -6.07
C VAL A 620 16.57 15.35 -6.63
N SER A 621 16.64 14.82 -7.85
CA SER A 621 15.54 14.07 -8.47
C SER A 621 15.20 12.72 -7.80
N VAL A 622 16.08 12.18 -6.94
CA VAL A 622 15.78 10.93 -6.19
C VAL A 622 14.99 11.19 -4.90
N ILE A 623 14.75 12.44 -4.51
CA ILE A 623 14.15 12.81 -3.22
C ILE A 623 12.65 13.11 -3.38
N ASP A 624 11.78 12.48 -2.57
CA ASP A 624 10.39 12.93 -2.42
C ASP A 624 10.31 14.15 -1.49
N PHE A 625 10.18 15.33 -2.07
CA PHE A 625 10.03 16.61 -1.34
C PHE A 625 8.68 16.80 -0.66
N ARG A 626 7.76 15.83 -0.76
CA ARG A 626 6.44 15.94 -0.14
C ARG A 626 6.54 16.14 1.37
N TYR A 627 5.72 17.05 1.90
CA TYR A 627 5.67 17.49 3.31
C TYR A 627 6.92 18.26 3.84
N ILE A 628 7.90 18.59 2.99
CA ILE A 628 9.09 19.38 3.37
C ILE A 628 9.34 20.65 2.54
N LYS A 629 8.51 20.94 1.53
CA LYS A 629 8.68 22.14 0.66
C LYS A 629 8.55 23.47 1.42
N ASP A 630 7.86 23.48 2.56
CA ASP A 630 7.75 24.61 3.47
C ASP A 630 9.09 24.99 4.12
N VAL A 631 10.04 24.05 4.20
CA VAL A 631 11.40 24.30 4.72
C VAL A 631 12.52 24.12 3.72
N LEU A 632 12.35 23.34 2.64
CA LEU A 632 13.38 23.09 1.65
C LEU A 632 12.73 22.76 0.29
N THR A 633 12.86 23.65 -0.69
CA THR A 633 12.42 23.37 -2.07
C THR A 633 13.50 22.61 -2.86
N PRO A 634 13.14 21.92 -3.96
CA PRO A 634 14.11 21.28 -4.86
C PRO A 634 15.17 22.26 -5.40
N GLU A 635 14.78 23.50 -5.69
CA GLU A 635 15.66 24.55 -6.21
C GLU A 635 16.66 25.01 -5.15
N GLU A 636 16.23 25.14 -3.89
CA GLU A 636 17.10 25.45 -2.77
C GLU A 636 18.10 24.30 -2.48
N ALA A 637 17.63 23.05 -2.60
CA ALA A 637 18.44 21.85 -2.46
C ALA A 637 19.54 21.77 -3.54
N VAL A 638 19.18 22.00 -4.81
CA VAL A 638 20.15 22.16 -5.92
C VAL A 638 21.12 23.29 -5.59
N GLY A 639 20.63 24.44 -5.12
CA GLY A 639 21.45 25.59 -4.75
C GLY A 639 22.46 25.31 -3.63
N LEU A 640 22.11 24.49 -2.63
CA LEU A 640 23.03 24.03 -1.58
C LEU A 640 24.20 23.23 -2.18
N LEU A 641 23.89 22.21 -2.98
CA LEU A 641 24.87 21.33 -3.62
C LEU A 641 25.77 22.09 -4.63
N GLN A 642 25.19 23.00 -5.41
CA GLN A 642 25.95 23.80 -6.38
C GLN A 642 26.97 24.72 -5.71
N ARG A 643 26.63 25.35 -4.57
CA ARG A 643 27.59 26.15 -3.78
C ARG A 643 28.81 25.34 -3.34
N MET A 644 28.64 24.05 -3.12
CA MET A 644 29.70 23.13 -2.68
C MET A 644 30.53 22.52 -3.83
N LYS A 645 30.20 22.76 -5.11
CA LYS A 645 31.06 22.30 -6.24
C LYS A 645 32.50 22.84 -6.12
N LYS A 646 32.71 24.03 -5.53
CA LYS A 646 34.05 24.57 -5.23
C LYS A 646 34.69 23.85 -4.03
N GLY A 647 35.96 23.45 -4.17
CA GLY A 647 36.69 22.72 -3.12
C GLY A 647 36.37 21.22 -3.04
N LYS A 648 35.58 20.68 -3.98
CA LYS A 648 35.09 19.29 -3.95
C LYS A 648 36.23 18.27 -4.08
N GLN A 649 37.15 18.48 -5.03
CA GLN A 649 38.30 17.59 -5.25
C GLN A 649 39.28 17.62 -4.07
N GLU A 650 39.45 18.78 -3.45
CA GLU A 650 40.29 18.99 -2.29
C GLU A 650 39.73 18.26 -1.06
N ARG A 651 38.41 18.33 -0.83
CA ARG A 651 37.72 17.57 0.23
C ARG A 651 37.76 16.06 -0.04
N GLU A 652 37.54 15.62 -1.27
CA GLU A 652 37.67 14.20 -1.64
C GLU A 652 39.11 13.70 -1.40
N SER A 653 40.13 14.46 -1.79
CA SER A 653 41.54 14.13 -1.51
C SER A 653 41.86 14.15 -0.01
N GLN A 654 41.27 15.06 0.77
CA GLN A 654 41.41 15.08 2.22
C GLN A 654 40.80 13.83 2.86
N LEU A 655 39.57 13.47 2.46
CA LEU A 655 38.86 12.29 2.95
C LEU A 655 39.66 11.01 2.71
N LEU A 656 40.17 10.83 1.49
CA LEU A 656 41.00 9.68 1.11
C LEU A 656 42.34 9.60 1.88
N LYS A 657 42.85 10.72 2.41
CA LYS A 657 44.11 10.76 3.19
C LYS A 657 43.90 10.59 4.69
N GLN A 658 42.78 11.08 5.23
CA GLN A 658 42.57 11.23 6.68
C GLN A 658 41.48 10.28 7.23
N GLY A 659 40.62 9.74 6.38
CA GLY A 659 39.39 9.09 6.80
C GLY A 659 38.36 10.08 7.34
N TYR A 660 37.28 9.55 7.91
CA TYR A 660 36.22 10.33 8.58
C TYR A 660 36.28 10.09 10.09
N PRO A 661 36.33 11.11 10.97
CA PRO A 661 36.46 10.91 12.41
C PRO A 661 35.29 10.13 13.04
N ALA A 662 35.61 9.28 14.00
CA ALA A 662 34.64 8.54 14.81
C ALA A 662 34.68 8.98 16.29
N TYR A 663 33.54 8.78 16.96
CA TYR A 663 33.47 8.57 18.41
C TYR A 663 33.12 7.10 18.68
N THR A 664 33.25 6.62 19.92
CA THR A 664 32.89 5.23 20.25
C THR A 664 32.07 5.15 21.52
N THR A 665 31.04 4.33 21.44
CA THR A 665 30.09 3.99 22.53
C THR A 665 30.58 2.75 23.30
N SER A 666 31.67 2.11 22.83
CA SER A 666 32.35 0.97 23.47
C SER A 666 33.64 1.41 24.17
N CYS A 667 33.51 1.89 25.41
CA CYS A 667 34.64 2.38 26.21
C CYS A 667 35.62 1.25 26.57
N GLY A 668 36.87 1.31 26.09
CA GLY A 668 37.93 0.40 26.55
C GLY A 668 39.29 0.48 25.87
N TRP A 669 39.37 0.39 24.53
CA TRP A 669 40.62 -0.08 23.88
C TRP A 669 41.11 0.70 22.64
N LEU A 670 40.46 1.81 22.26
CA LEU A 670 40.69 2.48 20.96
C LEU A 670 41.63 3.71 20.98
N GLY A 671 42.32 3.98 22.09
CA GLY A 671 43.37 5.02 22.16
C GLY A 671 42.88 6.48 22.13
N TYR A 672 41.61 6.73 22.45
CA TYR A 672 41.12 8.08 22.69
C TYR A 672 41.65 8.65 24.03
N PRO A 673 41.95 9.96 24.13
CA PRO A 673 42.26 10.58 25.41
C PRO A 673 41.07 10.53 26.37
N ASP A 674 41.32 10.38 27.68
CA ASP A 674 40.30 10.40 28.75
C ASP A 674 39.29 11.53 28.61
N ASP A 675 39.76 12.74 28.30
CA ASP A 675 38.91 13.93 28.16
C ASP A 675 37.89 13.77 27.02
N LYS A 676 38.18 12.97 25.98
CA LYS A 676 37.27 12.72 24.85
C LYS A 676 36.26 11.61 25.15
N ILE A 677 36.58 10.69 26.07
CA ILE A 677 35.68 9.61 26.53
C ILE A 677 34.61 10.15 27.48
N ARG A 678 34.89 11.24 28.21
CA ARG A 678 33.99 11.84 29.22
C ARG A 678 32.90 12.78 28.65
N GLN A 679 32.82 12.98 27.33
CA GLN A 679 32.08 14.10 26.74
C GLN A 679 30.71 13.79 26.10
N MET A 680 30.26 12.55 26.05
CA MET A 680 28.99 12.19 25.39
C MET A 680 28.20 11.25 26.30
N VAL A 681 26.91 11.53 26.49
CA VAL A 681 25.99 10.71 27.29
C VAL A 681 24.68 10.52 26.55
N ASP A 682 24.08 9.35 26.72
CA ASP A 682 22.86 8.89 26.07
C ASP A 682 21.92 8.32 27.13
N ALA A 683 20.65 8.72 27.08
CA ALA A 683 19.60 8.27 27.99
C ALA A 683 18.66 7.22 27.38
N ASN A 684 18.75 6.93 26.08
CA ASN A 684 17.84 6.08 25.30
C ASN A 684 16.37 6.33 25.67
N GLN A 685 15.93 7.60 25.63
CA GLN A 685 14.54 8.06 25.77
C GLN A 685 13.95 7.90 27.18
N LYS A 686 14.73 7.51 28.19
CA LYS A 686 14.20 7.01 29.47
C LYS A 686 13.50 8.04 30.36
N TRP A 687 13.86 9.32 30.27
CA TRP A 687 13.45 10.33 31.25
C TRP A 687 12.25 11.17 30.82
N GLU A 688 11.53 11.69 31.82
CA GLU A 688 10.62 12.83 31.62
C GLU A 688 11.39 14.12 31.28
N VAL A 689 10.72 15.09 30.67
CA VAL A 689 11.29 16.40 30.32
C VAL A 689 11.99 17.09 31.51
N GLN A 690 11.33 17.15 32.67
CA GLN A 690 11.90 17.77 33.86
C GLN A 690 13.00 16.91 34.51
N GLU A 691 12.84 15.58 34.49
CA GLU A 691 13.81 14.62 35.02
C GLU A 691 15.13 14.70 34.24
N ALA A 692 15.07 14.76 32.90
CA ALA A 692 16.22 14.96 32.03
C ALA A 692 16.94 16.29 32.31
N ILE A 693 16.19 17.37 32.56
CA ILE A 693 16.75 18.69 32.90
C ILE A 693 17.52 18.62 34.22
N ASP A 694 16.98 17.93 35.23
CA ASP A 694 17.59 17.90 36.57
C ASP A 694 18.78 16.93 36.64
N TRP A 695 18.69 15.74 36.02
CA TRP A 695 19.84 14.83 35.84
C TRP A 695 21.01 15.52 35.12
N MET A 696 20.72 16.24 34.03
CA MET A 696 21.78 16.88 33.24
C MET A 696 22.37 18.15 33.89
N LYS A 697 21.70 18.74 34.88
CA LYS A 697 22.30 19.77 35.75
C LYS A 697 23.33 19.16 36.70
N GLU A 698 23.05 17.99 37.28
CA GLU A 698 24.00 17.27 38.13
C GLU A 698 25.22 16.80 37.31
N LEU A 699 24.98 16.24 36.12
CA LEU A 699 26.05 15.79 35.22
C LEU A 699 26.83 16.93 34.52
N ALA A 700 26.45 18.20 34.73
CA ALA A 700 27.11 19.34 34.07
C ALA A 700 28.58 19.53 34.47
N GLU A 701 29.01 19.04 35.63
CA GLU A 701 30.42 19.11 36.06
C GLU A 701 31.38 18.34 35.12
N TYR A 702 30.89 17.26 34.50
CA TYR A 702 31.63 16.42 33.54
C TYR A 702 31.75 17.07 32.15
N LYS A 703 31.04 18.19 31.91
CA LYS A 703 31.02 18.96 30.66
C LYS A 703 30.65 18.12 29.42
N PRO A 704 29.53 17.39 29.43
CA PRO A 704 29.07 16.67 28.25
C PRO A 704 28.78 17.66 27.10
N LEU A 705 29.29 17.32 25.91
CA LEU A 705 29.05 18.03 24.66
C LEU A 705 27.56 17.96 24.27
N TRP A 706 26.94 16.81 24.48
CA TRP A 706 25.51 16.60 24.31
C TRP A 706 24.93 15.63 25.34
N ILE A 707 23.61 15.71 25.49
CA ILE A 707 22.76 14.59 25.92
C ILE A 707 21.98 14.07 24.71
N GLU A 708 22.02 12.75 24.53
CA GLU A 708 21.39 12.00 23.45
C GLU A 708 20.10 11.34 23.91
N GLU A 709 19.08 11.43 23.04
CA GLU A 709 17.68 11.01 23.26
C GLU A 709 17.22 11.16 24.73
N PRO A 710 17.22 12.39 25.30
CA PRO A 710 16.87 12.60 26.71
C PRO A 710 15.42 12.25 27.08
N THR A 711 14.51 12.20 26.10
CA THR A 711 13.08 11.89 26.23
C THR A 711 12.61 11.20 24.95
N SER A 712 11.32 10.87 24.84
CA SER A 712 10.71 10.22 23.67
C SER A 712 11.14 10.85 22.33
N PRO A 713 11.49 10.05 21.31
CA PRO A 713 11.97 10.54 20.01
C PRO A 713 10.86 11.20 19.18
N ASP A 714 9.61 11.13 19.63
CA ASP A 714 8.47 11.86 19.05
C ASP A 714 8.29 13.25 19.69
N ASP A 715 8.86 13.54 20.87
CA ASP A 715 8.58 14.75 21.66
C ASP A 715 9.50 15.93 21.30
N ILE A 716 9.17 16.61 20.20
CA ILE A 716 9.87 17.80 19.68
C ILE A 716 9.81 18.95 20.70
N ALA A 717 8.65 19.15 21.33
CA ALA A 717 8.44 20.21 22.32
C ALA A 717 9.27 19.97 23.60
N GLY A 718 9.28 18.72 24.10
CA GLY A 718 10.11 18.30 25.23
C GLY A 718 11.59 18.52 24.96
N HIS A 719 12.10 18.03 23.82
CA HIS A 719 13.50 18.26 23.41
C HIS A 719 13.86 19.75 23.31
N ALA A 720 12.96 20.59 22.78
CA ALA A 720 13.16 22.04 22.73
C ALA A 720 13.23 22.69 24.13
N LEU A 721 12.42 22.23 25.09
CA LEU A 721 12.41 22.73 26.47
C LEU A 721 13.65 22.27 27.26
N ILE A 722 14.08 21.02 27.08
CA ILE A 722 15.33 20.49 27.65
C ILE A 722 16.50 21.33 27.10
N GLY A 723 16.58 21.52 25.79
CA GLY A 723 17.62 22.33 25.15
C GLY A 723 17.63 23.80 25.60
N GLN A 724 16.48 24.40 25.92
CA GLN A 724 16.43 25.75 26.49
C GLN A 724 17.10 25.83 27.87
N ASN A 725 16.99 24.77 28.68
CA ASN A 725 17.56 24.71 30.03
C ASN A 725 19.03 24.26 30.04
N LEU A 726 19.46 23.41 29.10
CA LEU A 726 20.81 22.82 29.09
C LEU A 726 21.85 23.61 28.27
N ARG A 727 21.44 24.34 27.23
CA ARG A 727 22.37 25.19 26.44
C ARG A 727 23.12 26.26 27.27
N PRO A 728 22.55 26.90 28.32
CA PRO A 728 23.30 27.77 29.23
C PRO A 728 24.46 27.06 29.94
N LEU A 729 24.36 25.74 30.15
CA LEU A 729 25.41 24.88 30.73
C LEU A 729 26.42 24.39 29.67
N LYS A 730 26.24 24.80 28.40
CA LYS A 730 27.01 24.37 27.21
C LYS A 730 26.82 22.92 26.81
N ILE A 731 25.73 22.30 27.25
CA ILE A 731 25.32 20.95 26.86
C ILE A 731 24.31 21.09 25.71
N GLY A 732 24.61 20.49 24.56
CA GLY A 732 23.68 20.44 23.42
C GLY A 732 22.71 19.26 23.49
N ILE A 733 21.72 19.27 22.60
CA ILE A 733 20.77 18.15 22.44
C ILE A 733 21.11 17.36 21.17
N ALA A 734 21.29 16.06 21.31
CA ALA A 734 21.42 15.11 20.22
C ALA A 734 20.18 14.19 20.19
N THR A 735 19.63 13.94 19.01
CA THR A 735 18.52 12.99 18.82
C THR A 735 18.40 12.61 17.35
N GLY A 736 17.84 11.43 17.06
CA GLY A 736 17.43 11.07 15.71
C GLY A 736 17.46 9.59 15.35
N GLU A 737 18.12 8.71 16.12
CA GLU A 737 18.24 7.27 15.79
C GLU A 737 16.87 6.57 15.67
N GLN A 738 15.85 7.08 16.38
CA GLN A 738 14.47 6.58 16.30
C GLN A 738 13.47 7.63 15.78
N CYS A 739 13.97 8.76 15.26
CA CYS A 739 13.17 9.76 14.56
C CYS A 739 12.69 9.18 13.22
N GLN A 740 11.37 9.13 13.03
CA GLN A 740 10.77 8.16 12.11
C GLN A 740 10.78 8.54 10.63
N ASN A 741 10.86 9.83 10.28
CA ASN A 741 10.87 10.33 8.90
C ASN A 741 11.38 11.79 8.80
N ARG A 742 11.52 12.28 7.56
CA ARG A 742 11.91 13.67 7.25
C ARG A 742 10.94 14.73 7.78
N ILE A 743 9.67 14.39 8.01
CA ILE A 743 8.66 15.32 8.56
C ILE A 743 8.93 15.59 10.05
N MET A 744 9.31 14.57 10.81
CA MET A 744 9.76 14.77 12.19
C MET A 744 11.08 15.54 12.23
N PHE A 745 12.09 15.16 11.43
CA PHE A 745 13.36 15.90 11.35
C PHE A 745 13.15 17.38 10.96
N LYS A 746 12.25 17.69 10.01
CA LYS A 746 11.83 19.07 9.68
C LYS A 746 11.41 19.83 10.94
N GLN A 747 10.51 19.27 11.73
CA GLN A 747 9.94 19.94 12.90
C GLN A 747 10.97 20.07 14.04
N PHE A 748 11.85 19.08 14.25
CA PHE A 748 12.99 19.21 15.17
C PHE A 748 13.91 20.38 14.80
N LEU A 749 14.20 20.57 13.51
CA LEU A 749 15.02 21.67 13.00
C LEU A 749 14.31 23.04 13.11
N GLN A 750 13.02 23.12 12.76
CA GLN A 750 12.20 24.33 12.92
C GLN A 750 12.07 24.75 14.39
N GLY A 751 11.79 23.79 15.28
CA GLY A 751 11.60 24.02 16.71
C GLY A 751 12.87 24.29 17.52
N LYS A 752 14.06 24.21 16.90
CA LYS A 752 15.36 24.24 17.58
C LYS A 752 15.45 23.19 18.70
N ALA A 753 14.88 22.01 18.43
CA ALA A 753 14.80 20.90 19.38
C ALA A 753 16.05 19.99 19.35
N MET A 754 16.94 20.17 18.37
CA MET A 754 18.24 19.48 18.29
C MET A 754 19.38 20.47 18.00
N ASP A 755 20.56 20.19 18.55
CA ASP A 755 21.83 20.85 18.24
C ASP A 755 22.76 19.93 17.44
N PHE A 756 22.54 18.61 17.50
CA PHE A 756 23.21 17.59 16.70
C PHE A 756 22.14 16.66 16.07
N CYS A 757 22.18 16.51 14.75
CA CYS A 757 21.21 15.73 13.99
C CYS A 757 21.75 14.31 13.76
N GLN A 758 21.11 13.31 14.36
CA GLN A 758 21.58 11.92 14.31
C GLN A 758 20.72 11.12 13.33
N ILE A 759 21.05 11.22 12.04
CA ILE A 759 20.41 10.37 11.04
C ILE A 759 20.79 8.90 11.26
N ASP A 760 19.90 7.99 10.87
CA ASP A 760 20.18 6.57 10.80
C ASP A 760 19.89 6.02 9.38
N SER A 761 20.75 5.11 8.95
CA SER A 761 20.76 4.57 7.58
C SER A 761 19.56 3.68 7.24
N CYS A 762 18.89 3.11 8.26
CA CYS A 762 17.83 2.11 8.13
C CYS A 762 16.52 2.49 8.82
N ARG A 763 16.50 3.50 9.72
CA ARG A 763 15.29 4.05 10.36
C ARG A 763 14.42 4.84 9.39
N LEU A 764 15.06 5.77 8.67
CA LEU A 764 14.48 6.53 7.57
C LEU A 764 14.35 5.63 6.35
N GLY A 765 13.58 6.05 5.33
CA GLY A 765 13.33 5.32 4.09
C GLY A 765 14.55 5.22 3.15
N GLY A 766 15.68 4.76 3.67
CA GLY A 766 16.94 4.57 2.98
C GLY A 766 17.65 5.87 2.62
N VAL A 767 18.54 5.77 1.61
CA VAL A 767 19.39 6.88 1.14
C VAL A 767 18.56 8.10 0.71
N ASN A 768 17.47 7.92 -0.03
CA ASN A 768 16.67 9.03 -0.59
C ASN A 768 16.19 10.00 0.50
N GLU A 769 15.70 9.47 1.62
CA GLU A 769 15.21 10.29 2.73
C GLU A 769 16.36 10.84 3.59
N ASN A 770 17.42 10.07 3.79
CA ASN A 770 18.65 10.54 4.45
C ASN A 770 19.24 11.77 3.73
N LEU A 771 19.26 11.78 2.38
CA LEU A 771 19.70 12.95 1.59
C LEU A 771 18.83 14.18 1.87
N ALA A 772 17.51 14.02 2.00
CA ALA A 772 16.60 15.12 2.34
C ALA A 772 16.93 15.72 3.72
N VAL A 773 17.13 14.86 4.73
CA VAL A 773 17.46 15.30 6.10
C VAL A 773 18.83 15.97 6.17
N ILE A 774 19.85 15.45 5.48
CA ILE A 774 21.18 16.07 5.37
C ILE A 774 21.09 17.48 4.77
N LEU A 775 20.31 17.67 3.70
CA LEU A 775 20.14 18.97 3.04
C LEU A 775 19.35 19.96 3.93
N MET A 776 18.34 19.50 4.67
CA MET A 776 17.64 20.31 5.66
C MET A 776 18.56 20.71 6.80
N ALA A 777 19.30 19.77 7.41
CA ALA A 777 20.27 20.06 8.47
C ALA A 777 21.32 21.09 8.01
N ALA A 778 21.81 20.98 6.78
CA ALA A 778 22.71 21.96 6.18
C ALA A 778 22.08 23.36 6.00
N LYS A 779 20.80 23.45 5.59
CA LYS A 779 20.06 24.72 5.49
C LYS A 779 19.91 25.39 6.86
N PHE A 780 19.57 24.61 7.89
CA PHE A 780 19.45 25.05 9.28
C PHE A 780 20.79 25.20 10.02
N LYS A 781 21.91 24.80 9.39
CA LYS A 781 23.29 24.83 9.90
C LYS A 781 23.54 23.91 11.11
N ILE A 782 22.73 22.88 11.28
CA ILE A 782 22.89 21.85 12.31
C ILE A 782 23.89 20.79 11.83
N PRO A 783 24.90 20.40 12.64
CA PRO A 783 25.80 19.30 12.31
C PRO A 783 25.06 17.96 12.27
N VAL A 784 25.32 17.18 11.22
CA VAL A 784 24.92 15.76 11.17
C VAL A 784 26.01 14.93 11.86
N CYS A 785 25.63 14.11 12.84
CA CYS A 785 26.49 13.19 13.60
C CYS A 785 25.78 11.82 13.68
N PRO A 786 25.90 10.95 12.67
CA PRO A 786 24.98 9.81 12.55
C PRO A 786 25.16 8.73 13.61
N HIS A 787 24.03 8.06 13.89
CA HIS A 787 23.96 6.81 14.65
C HIS A 787 24.51 5.64 13.83
N ALA A 788 25.15 4.69 14.51
CA ALA A 788 25.76 3.49 13.95
C ALA A 788 25.69 2.26 14.90
N GLY A 789 25.03 2.38 16.07
CA GLY A 789 24.85 1.32 17.06
C GLY A 789 23.94 0.20 16.59
N GLY A 790 24.50 -0.84 15.97
CA GLY A 790 23.74 -2.03 15.56
C GLY A 790 24.43 -2.84 14.47
N VAL A 791 23.74 -3.87 13.96
CA VAL A 791 24.27 -4.76 12.92
C VAL A 791 24.34 -4.02 11.59
N GLY A 792 25.55 -3.78 11.07
CA GLY A 792 25.77 -3.19 9.75
C GLY A 792 25.55 -1.68 9.64
N LEU A 793 25.10 -0.99 10.70
CA LEU A 793 24.80 0.44 10.60
C LEU A 793 26.08 1.27 10.41
N CYS A 794 27.19 0.85 11.00
CA CYS A 794 28.53 1.38 10.72
C CYS A 794 28.90 1.28 9.23
N GLU A 795 28.69 0.11 8.61
CA GLU A 795 28.98 -0.20 7.21
C GLU A 795 28.20 0.69 6.24
N LEU A 796 26.93 0.99 6.54
CA LEU A 796 26.10 1.87 5.72
C LEU A 796 26.41 3.35 5.99
N VAL A 797 26.28 3.81 7.23
CA VAL A 797 26.16 5.25 7.53
C VAL A 797 27.44 6.05 7.20
N GLN A 798 28.60 5.39 7.22
CA GLN A 798 29.87 5.96 6.74
C GLN A 798 29.77 6.60 5.35
N HIS A 799 29.00 6.00 4.43
CA HIS A 799 28.88 6.52 3.07
C HIS A 799 28.11 7.83 3.00
N LEU A 800 27.09 8.00 3.86
CA LEU A 800 26.25 9.19 3.95
C LEU A 800 27.04 10.37 4.52
N SER A 801 27.84 10.14 5.57
CA SER A 801 28.75 11.16 6.13
C SER A 801 29.84 11.58 5.15
N MET A 802 30.42 10.63 4.42
CA MET A 802 31.42 10.92 3.39
C MET A 802 30.84 11.77 2.26
N PHE A 803 29.62 11.47 1.84
CA PHE A 803 28.87 12.32 0.91
C PHE A 803 28.61 13.72 1.48
N ASP A 804 28.10 13.84 2.72
CA ASP A 804 27.85 15.14 3.36
C ASP A 804 29.11 16.02 3.39
N PHE A 805 30.24 15.47 3.84
CA PHE A 805 31.49 16.23 3.88
C PHE A 805 31.94 16.71 2.49
N VAL A 806 31.88 15.85 1.48
CA VAL A 806 32.37 16.20 0.14
C VAL A 806 31.41 17.13 -0.60
N CYS A 807 30.09 16.96 -0.48
CA CYS A 807 29.09 17.63 -1.32
C CYS A 807 28.13 18.59 -0.59
N VAL A 808 28.02 18.59 0.74
CA VAL A 808 26.99 19.36 1.47
C VAL A 808 27.56 20.24 2.59
N SER A 809 28.04 19.69 3.70
CA SER A 809 28.49 20.49 4.85
C SER A 809 29.89 21.09 4.69
N GLY A 810 30.77 20.42 3.94
CA GLY A 810 32.17 20.80 3.80
C GLY A 810 33.01 20.65 5.08
N LYS A 811 32.48 20.01 6.13
CA LYS A 811 33.11 19.91 7.46
C LYS A 811 33.11 18.48 7.97
N LEU A 812 34.28 17.97 8.36
CA LEU A 812 34.36 16.70 9.09
C LEU A 812 33.65 16.85 10.44
N ARG A 813 32.76 15.90 10.75
CA ARG A 813 32.07 15.75 12.04
C ARG A 813 32.55 14.47 12.72
N VAL A 814 31.70 13.85 13.52
CA VAL A 814 31.94 12.51 14.07
C VAL A 814 30.81 11.58 13.65
N ILE A 815 31.15 10.32 13.40
CA ILE A 815 30.21 9.21 13.22
C ILE A 815 30.33 8.33 14.46
N GLU A 816 29.23 7.73 14.91
CA GLU A 816 29.30 6.69 15.95
C GLU A 816 30.12 5.49 15.46
N TYR A 817 30.76 4.74 16.36
CA TYR A 817 31.38 3.46 16.07
C TYR A 817 31.26 2.49 17.25
N VAL A 818 30.74 1.30 16.97
CA VAL A 818 30.50 0.23 17.93
C VAL A 818 31.14 -1.05 17.38
N ASN A 819 32.15 -1.60 18.07
CA ASN A 819 32.96 -2.71 17.57
C ASN A 819 32.27 -4.08 17.78
N HIS A 820 31.21 -4.34 17.01
CA HIS A 820 30.41 -5.56 17.10
C HIS A 820 29.98 -6.02 15.70
N LEU A 821 30.06 -7.34 15.43
CA LEU A 821 29.42 -8.03 14.30
C LEU A 821 29.93 -7.66 12.88
N HIS A 822 31.01 -6.88 12.77
CA HIS A 822 31.66 -6.54 11.49
C HIS A 822 32.18 -7.80 10.77
N GLU A 823 32.60 -8.82 11.51
CA GLU A 823 33.07 -10.11 11.00
C GLU A 823 32.08 -10.83 10.09
N HIS A 824 30.79 -10.45 10.12
CA HIS A 824 29.76 -11.02 9.25
C HIS A 824 29.63 -10.33 7.89
N PHE A 825 30.39 -9.27 7.58
CA PHE A 825 30.31 -8.49 6.33
C PHE A 825 31.47 -8.77 5.36
N LEU A 826 31.21 -8.66 4.05
CA LEU A 826 32.24 -8.82 3.00
C LEU A 826 33.09 -7.56 2.76
N ASP A 827 32.63 -6.40 3.20
CA ASP A 827 33.41 -5.15 3.23
C ASP A 827 33.21 -4.44 4.58
N PRO A 828 33.73 -5.02 5.68
CA PRO A 828 33.54 -4.50 7.03
C PRO A 828 34.26 -3.17 7.21
N VAL A 829 33.70 -2.30 8.06
CA VAL A 829 34.32 -1.00 8.36
C VAL A 829 35.73 -1.17 8.91
N GLN A 830 36.60 -0.23 8.57
CA GLN A 830 37.97 -0.20 9.05
C GLN A 830 38.19 1.08 9.84
N ILE A 831 38.50 0.97 11.13
CA ILE A 831 38.88 2.12 11.97
C ILE A 831 40.40 2.17 12.07
N ARG A 832 40.99 3.34 11.81
CA ARG A 832 42.42 3.63 12.07
C ARG A 832 42.55 5.01 12.68
N ASN A 833 43.30 5.12 13.78
CA ASN A 833 43.52 6.37 14.53
C ASN A 833 42.22 7.11 14.90
N GLY A 834 41.15 6.36 15.21
CA GLY A 834 39.83 6.92 15.53
C GLY A 834 39.09 7.51 14.32
N CYS A 835 39.44 7.12 13.09
CA CYS A 835 38.74 7.49 11.86
C CYS A 835 38.32 6.26 11.03
N TYR A 836 37.09 6.28 10.51
CA TYR A 836 36.63 5.44 9.41
C TYR A 836 37.52 5.60 8.19
N GLN A 837 38.09 4.52 7.69
CA GLN A 837 38.77 4.51 6.40
C GLN A 837 37.73 4.48 5.27
N VAL A 838 38.08 5.05 4.12
CA VAL A 838 37.15 5.24 3.00
C VAL A 838 36.88 3.90 2.29
N PRO A 839 35.62 3.45 2.14
CA PRO A 839 35.28 2.26 1.36
C PRO A 839 35.71 2.41 -0.10
N LEU A 840 36.30 1.34 -0.64
CA LEU A 840 36.82 1.30 -2.01
C LEU A 840 36.08 0.30 -2.92
N LYS A 841 35.39 -0.71 -2.36
CA LYS A 841 34.68 -1.71 -3.16
C LYS A 841 33.35 -1.15 -3.69
N PRO A 842 32.84 -1.65 -4.84
CA PRO A 842 31.51 -1.29 -5.34
C PRO A 842 30.39 -1.74 -4.40
N GLY A 843 29.37 -0.89 -4.22
CA GLY A 843 28.20 -1.17 -3.38
C GLY A 843 28.07 -0.25 -2.16
N TYR A 844 27.19 -0.65 -1.24
CA TYR A 844 26.85 0.08 0.00
C TYR A 844 27.41 -0.60 1.26
N SER A 845 28.41 -1.47 1.11
CA SER A 845 29.02 -2.28 2.18
C SER A 845 28.05 -3.22 2.94
N SER A 846 26.79 -3.30 2.52
CA SER A 846 25.68 -4.01 3.18
C SER A 846 25.70 -5.53 3.02
N GLN A 847 26.63 -6.09 2.24
CA GLN A 847 26.62 -7.50 1.87
C GLN A 847 27.27 -8.37 2.96
N MET A 848 26.45 -9.20 3.60
CA MET A 848 26.89 -10.19 4.59
C MET A 848 27.50 -11.44 3.94
N MET A 849 28.28 -12.19 4.72
CA MET A 849 28.79 -13.52 4.35
C MET A 849 27.65 -14.54 4.32
N ALA A 850 27.65 -15.43 3.33
CA ALA A 850 26.62 -16.47 3.19
C ALA A 850 26.55 -17.40 4.42
N SER A 851 27.70 -17.77 4.98
CA SER A 851 27.77 -18.58 6.22
C SER A 851 27.08 -17.91 7.40
N SER A 852 27.25 -16.59 7.57
CA SER A 852 26.56 -15.84 8.64
C SER A 852 25.05 -15.81 8.45
N LEU A 853 24.56 -15.79 7.20
CA LEU A 853 23.13 -15.88 6.92
C LEU A 853 22.58 -17.27 7.28
N GLU A 854 23.29 -18.34 6.91
CA GLU A 854 22.89 -19.72 7.22
C GLU A 854 22.96 -20.04 8.72
N GLU A 855 23.99 -19.56 9.43
CA GLU A 855 24.22 -19.82 10.86
C GLU A 855 23.23 -19.08 11.76
N PHE A 856 22.85 -17.84 11.40
CA PHE A 856 22.05 -16.93 12.23
C PHE A 856 20.64 -16.61 11.66
N GLU A 857 20.15 -17.30 10.61
CA GLU A 857 18.75 -17.15 10.16
C GLU A 857 17.78 -17.55 11.28
N TYR A 858 16.98 -16.62 11.81
CA TYR A 858 15.97 -16.97 12.80
C TYR A 858 14.73 -17.61 12.15
N PRO A 859 14.20 -18.75 12.64
CA PRO A 859 14.67 -19.55 13.79
C PRO A 859 15.52 -20.79 13.38
N ASN A 860 15.80 -20.97 12.10
CA ASN A 860 16.28 -22.25 11.55
C ASN A 860 17.81 -22.43 11.57
N GLY A 861 18.57 -21.34 11.69
CA GLY A 861 20.03 -21.33 11.71
C GLY A 861 20.61 -22.09 12.90
N SER A 862 21.82 -22.62 12.72
CA SER A 862 22.43 -23.56 13.67
C SER A 862 22.56 -23.00 15.09
N GLU A 863 22.84 -21.70 15.27
CA GLU A 863 22.97 -21.13 16.60
C GLU A 863 21.61 -20.98 17.30
N TRP A 864 20.53 -20.65 16.57
CA TRP A 864 19.18 -20.60 17.13
C TRP A 864 18.65 -21.99 17.51
N GLN A 865 18.92 -23.00 16.68
CA GLN A 865 18.58 -24.40 16.99
C GLN A 865 19.32 -24.89 18.24
N LYS A 866 20.60 -24.53 18.39
CA LYS A 866 21.41 -24.81 19.59
C LYS A 866 20.85 -24.10 20.83
N LEU A 867 20.61 -22.80 20.78
CA LEU A 867 20.06 -22.03 21.91
C LEU A 867 18.65 -22.49 22.33
N SER A 868 17.84 -22.99 21.38
CA SER A 868 16.55 -23.61 21.69
C SER A 868 16.72 -24.99 22.35
N ALA A 869 17.66 -25.82 21.88
CA ALA A 869 17.97 -27.11 22.49
C ALA A 869 18.59 -26.99 23.91
N GLU A 870 19.33 -25.91 24.17
CA GLU A 870 19.88 -25.56 25.49
C GLU A 870 18.83 -24.99 26.45
N GLY A 871 17.60 -24.72 25.98
CA GLY A 871 16.51 -24.14 26.78
C GLY A 871 16.65 -22.64 27.05
N THR A 872 17.65 -21.99 26.45
CA THR A 872 17.94 -20.55 26.58
C THR A 872 16.88 -19.69 25.88
N ILE A 873 16.14 -20.25 24.92
CA ILE A 873 15.05 -19.59 24.19
C ILE A 873 13.83 -20.51 24.15
N THR A 874 12.69 -20.03 24.66
CA THR A 874 11.41 -20.72 24.53
C THR A 874 10.85 -20.55 23.12
N SER A 875 10.53 -21.67 22.46
CA SER A 875 9.96 -21.73 21.10
C SER A 875 8.64 -20.95 20.99
#